data_AF-A0A951KRA6-F1
#
_entry.id   AF-A0A951KRA6-F1
#
_cell.length_a   1.000
_cell.length_b   1.000
_cell.length_c   1.000
_cell.angle_alpha   90.00
_cell.angle_beta   90.00
_cell.angle_gamma   90.00
#
_symmetry.space_group_name_H-M   'P 1'
#
loop_
_entity.id
_entity.type
_entity.pdbx_description
1 polymer ?
#
loop_
_entity_poly.entity_id
_entity_poly.type
_entity_poly.pdbx_seq_one_letter_code
_entity_poly.pdbx_strand_id
1 'polypeptide(L)'
;MSRAWLYDPSWYHALTLDERIALLRKHAHSRATTINTELGTRRMQRWQAQTPFSSPSLFAQRLAQDGLDAAELLYLLSEPIAALRDRAEELPVWLLQLAEVFVAGAESLPVELPPALESQETARFLSLIEPLIGQGRAKLCAGIAALIERYPGAPFDAAAAETIMYAQLPPQLLPLISRVLVLELHVARLQGVLEGETAQARFQSFLQRLSRHDNMLPVLQEYAPLARLLVQRIDAWASVSLEFLSRLCADWPAMQALIGPETEPGKLAAIDGAAGDRHRGGRSVLIASFDSGWQLVYKPRSMAVDVHFQQLLAWLNQRGTHPPFRTLRILDRATYGWVEFVAAQSCTALDEVRRFYERQGGYLALLYVLEATDFHFENLIAAGEQPVLIDLESLFHPRAGGQDLHEADLLAGDALSRSVLRVGMLPQRSWSNAESEGVDLSGLGSLAGQISPSAMAYWEGGGTDEMRLARKRMAMRGGKNRPLLDGAEVDLLDFADQIVAGFTTMYRLLLRERDALLAADGPLAQFAADEIRVIARATHVYALLLGESYHPDLLRSALDRDRHFDRLWVGVDRRPHLMRLIPYERADLHRGDIPMFTSRPDSRDVCSSAGERIAGFFDASGLDLVRQRLRGLSEDDLGRQLWFVSASLATLAINLELDQQPRYQLVAPSQPVDRERLLAAARAVGDRLAALALRGADGATWIGLTLERNSHWSLVPLGADLYSGLPGVALFLAQLGAITGEQRYTELAQAALSTLRRLVDRSEVTLIGGFSGWGGVVYVLAQLGALWSQPELLREAERLAES
;
A
#
# COMPACT_ATOMS: atom_id res chain seq x y z
N MET A 1 -30.16 29.11 -19.06
CA MET A 1 -29.24 29.99 -18.30
C MET A 1 -28.37 30.80 -19.26
N SER A 2 -28.03 32.04 -18.91
CA SER A 2 -27.01 32.84 -19.62
C SER A 2 -25.63 32.18 -19.48
N ARG A 3 -24.80 32.18 -20.53
CA ARG A 3 -23.40 31.67 -20.48
C ARG A 3 -22.46 32.51 -19.60
N ALA A 4 -22.94 33.59 -18.98
CA ALA A 4 -22.13 34.51 -18.18
C ALA A 4 -21.37 33.86 -17.01
N TRP A 5 -21.94 32.81 -16.39
CA TRP A 5 -21.31 32.10 -15.27
C TRP A 5 -20.02 31.34 -15.64
N LEU A 6 -19.80 31.06 -16.94
CA LEU A 6 -18.59 30.40 -17.43
C LEU A 6 -17.34 31.27 -17.28
N TYR A 7 -17.53 32.59 -17.27
CA TYR A 7 -16.45 33.56 -17.17
C TYR A 7 -16.23 34.06 -15.74
N ASP A 8 -16.91 33.44 -14.77
CA ASP A 8 -16.72 33.74 -13.36
C ASP A 8 -15.28 33.36 -12.93
N PRO A 9 -14.51 34.29 -12.34
CA PRO A 9 -13.16 34.00 -11.88
C PRO A 9 -13.03 32.85 -10.88
N SER A 10 -14.09 32.53 -10.13
CA SER A 10 -14.06 31.49 -9.09
C SER A 10 -13.63 30.12 -9.61
N TRP A 11 -13.97 29.78 -10.86
CA TRP A 11 -13.58 28.51 -11.48
C TRP A 11 -12.06 28.30 -11.53
N TYR A 12 -11.28 29.38 -11.60
CA TYR A 12 -9.83 29.32 -11.66
C TYR A 12 -9.20 28.94 -10.30
N HIS A 13 -9.99 28.89 -9.22
CA HIS A 13 -9.56 28.25 -7.99
C HIS A 13 -9.26 26.74 -8.18
N ALA A 14 -9.78 26.11 -9.23
CA ALA A 14 -9.46 24.73 -9.60
C ALA A 14 -8.09 24.54 -10.27
N LEU A 15 -7.34 25.63 -10.57
CA LEU A 15 -6.00 25.52 -11.14
C LEU A 15 -4.95 25.22 -10.07
N THR A 16 -4.21 24.13 -10.28
CA THR A 16 -3.13 23.66 -9.39
C THR A 16 -1.95 24.63 -9.38
N LEU A 17 -1.04 24.48 -8.42
CA LEU A 17 0.19 25.25 -8.37
C LEU A 17 0.98 25.09 -9.69
N ASP A 18 1.14 23.87 -10.19
CA ASP A 18 1.90 23.59 -11.41
C ASP A 18 1.29 24.29 -12.64
N GLU A 19 -0.05 24.32 -12.76
CA GLU A 19 -0.75 25.03 -13.83
C GLU A 19 -0.56 26.55 -13.72
N ARG A 20 -0.60 27.10 -12.49
CA ARG A 20 -0.33 28.52 -12.25
C ARG A 20 1.11 28.90 -12.56
N ILE A 21 2.08 28.04 -12.23
CA ILE A 21 3.49 28.22 -12.60
C ILE A 21 3.60 28.24 -14.12
N ALA A 22 3.04 27.25 -14.83
CA ALA A 22 3.10 27.17 -16.28
C ALA A 22 2.52 28.44 -16.95
N LEU A 23 1.37 28.93 -16.46
CA LEU A 23 0.76 30.17 -16.93
C LEU A 23 1.63 31.40 -16.64
N LEU A 24 2.20 31.50 -15.44
CA LEU A 24 3.10 32.60 -15.06
C LEU A 24 4.36 32.62 -15.93
N ARG A 25 4.92 31.46 -16.28
CA ARG A 25 6.09 31.33 -17.15
C ARG A 25 5.76 31.68 -18.60
N LYS A 26 4.63 31.20 -19.12
CA LYS A 26 4.17 31.48 -20.49
C LYS A 26 3.88 32.98 -20.69
N HIS A 27 3.33 33.65 -19.68
CA HIS A 27 2.92 35.06 -19.74
C HIS A 27 3.58 35.90 -18.63
N ALA A 28 4.92 35.88 -18.55
CA ALA A 28 5.65 36.56 -17.48
C ALA A 28 5.42 38.08 -17.43
N HIS A 29 5.13 38.71 -18.57
CA HIS A 29 4.86 40.14 -18.70
C HIS A 29 3.47 40.56 -18.21
N SER A 30 2.55 39.61 -17.98
CA SER A 30 1.17 39.88 -17.56
C SER A 30 0.96 39.75 -16.05
N ARG A 31 2.01 39.97 -15.24
CA ARG A 31 1.88 39.93 -13.78
C ARG A 31 0.90 40.99 -13.30
N ALA A 32 -0.07 40.58 -12.49
CA ALA A 32 -0.97 41.49 -11.79
C ALA A 32 -0.17 42.56 -11.01
N THR A 33 -0.50 43.83 -11.22
CA THR A 33 0.11 44.97 -10.53
C THR A 33 -0.42 45.12 -9.10
N THR A 34 -1.64 44.65 -8.83
CA THR A 34 -2.27 44.66 -7.50
C THR A 34 -2.38 43.23 -7.00
N ILE A 35 -1.69 42.90 -5.91
CA ILE A 35 -1.71 41.59 -5.26
C ILE A 35 -2.18 41.70 -3.81
N ASN A 36 -2.75 40.64 -3.27
CA ASN A 36 -3.13 40.56 -1.86
C ASN A 36 -2.01 39.93 -1.03
N THR A 37 -0.99 40.73 -0.72
CA THR A 37 0.21 40.28 0.00
C THR A 37 -0.10 39.74 1.40
N GLU A 38 -1.10 40.30 2.09
CA GLU A 38 -1.49 39.82 3.41
C GLU A 38 -2.04 38.39 3.34
N LEU A 39 -2.94 38.12 2.38
CA LEU A 39 -3.47 36.77 2.14
C LEU A 39 -2.36 35.81 1.74
N GLY A 40 -1.49 36.21 0.80
CA GLY A 40 -0.36 35.38 0.37
C GLY A 40 0.60 35.04 1.51
N THR A 41 0.90 36.01 2.38
CA THR A 41 1.77 35.79 3.55
C THR A 41 1.16 34.79 4.52
N ARG A 42 -0.14 34.92 4.83
CA ARG A 42 -0.84 33.95 5.69
C ARG A 42 -0.86 32.54 5.08
N ARG A 43 -1.06 32.43 3.77
CA ARG A 43 -1.01 31.14 3.05
C ARG A 43 0.39 30.52 3.08
N MET A 44 1.42 31.32 2.85
CA MET A 44 2.82 30.88 2.90
C MET A 44 3.20 30.39 4.28
N GLN A 45 2.83 31.10 5.35
CA GLN A 45 3.04 30.68 6.74
C GLN A 45 2.34 29.35 7.04
N ARG A 46 1.09 29.16 6.59
CA ARG A 46 0.38 27.87 6.73
C ARG A 46 1.07 26.73 5.99
N TRP A 47 1.74 27.02 4.89
CA TRP A 47 2.51 26.04 4.12
C TRP A 47 3.81 25.67 4.86
N GLN A 48 4.56 26.66 5.33
CA GLN A 48 5.81 26.49 6.08
C GLN A 48 5.59 25.81 7.44
N ALA A 49 4.46 26.06 8.11
CA ALA A 49 4.15 25.43 9.38
C ALA A 49 3.74 23.94 9.26
N GLN A 50 3.53 23.42 8.05
CA GLN A 50 3.16 22.02 7.84
C GLN A 50 4.39 21.11 7.92
N THR A 51 4.31 20.01 8.67
CA THR A 51 5.34 18.95 8.65
C THR A 51 5.50 18.35 7.24
N PRO A 52 6.73 18.22 6.70
CA PRO A 52 8.03 18.44 7.36
C PRO A 52 8.69 19.81 7.10
N PHE A 53 7.97 20.78 6.53
CA PHE A 53 8.50 22.08 6.11
C PHE A 53 8.73 23.09 7.23
N SER A 54 8.47 22.70 8.49
CA SER A 54 9.06 23.40 9.63
C SER A 54 10.60 23.39 9.57
N SER A 55 11.20 22.45 8.82
CA SER A 55 12.59 22.50 8.38
C SER A 55 12.76 23.44 7.17
N PRO A 56 13.53 24.54 7.30
CA PRO A 56 13.77 25.46 6.19
C PRO A 56 14.46 24.82 4.97
N SER A 57 15.31 23.81 5.20
CA SER A 57 16.03 23.13 4.11
C SER A 57 15.08 22.30 3.23
N LEU A 58 14.16 21.56 3.85
CA LEU A 58 13.16 20.78 3.11
C LEU A 58 12.19 21.68 2.36
N PHE A 59 11.79 22.81 2.94
CA PHE A 59 10.95 23.78 2.24
C PHE A 59 11.67 24.38 1.03
N ALA A 60 12.95 24.74 1.15
CA ALA A 60 13.73 25.23 0.02
C ALA A 60 13.88 24.19 -1.11
N GLN A 61 14.13 22.92 -0.76
CA GLN A 61 14.17 21.82 -1.73
C GLN A 61 12.82 21.63 -2.43
N ARG A 62 11.72 21.75 -1.69
CA ARG A 62 10.36 21.72 -2.23
C ARG A 62 10.12 22.83 -3.25
N LEU A 63 10.54 24.05 -3.00
CA LEU A 63 10.40 25.15 -3.97
C LEU A 63 11.27 24.91 -5.20
N ALA A 64 12.51 24.48 -4.99
CA ALA A 64 13.45 24.19 -6.06
C ALA A 64 12.95 23.07 -7.00
N GLN A 65 12.24 22.07 -6.48
CA GLN A 65 11.61 21.01 -7.28
C GLN A 65 10.61 21.56 -8.31
N ASP A 66 9.90 22.63 -7.99
CA ASP A 66 8.96 23.29 -8.90
C ASP A 66 9.61 24.45 -9.68
N GLY A 67 10.93 24.66 -9.55
CA GLY A 67 11.62 25.79 -10.16
C GLY A 67 11.16 27.15 -9.63
N LEU A 68 10.82 27.21 -8.34
CA LEU A 68 10.36 28.40 -7.64
C LEU A 68 11.36 28.88 -6.60
N ASP A 69 11.37 30.19 -6.36
CA ASP A 69 11.88 30.78 -5.13
C ASP A 69 10.72 31.20 -4.18
N ALA A 70 11.09 31.66 -2.99
CA ALA A 70 10.13 32.09 -1.97
C ALA A 70 9.27 33.29 -2.41
N ALA A 71 9.82 34.22 -3.20
CA ALA A 71 9.12 35.41 -3.67
C ALA A 71 8.11 35.06 -4.78
N GLU A 72 8.46 34.13 -5.65
CA GLU A 72 7.57 33.64 -6.71
C GLU A 72 6.41 32.82 -6.14
N LEU A 73 6.66 31.95 -5.15
CA LEU A 73 5.57 31.29 -4.46
C LEU A 73 4.66 32.33 -3.77
N LEU A 74 5.23 33.31 -3.05
CA LEU A 74 4.44 34.35 -2.40
C LEU A 74 3.57 35.11 -3.41
N TYR A 75 4.10 35.43 -4.58
CA TYR A 75 3.33 36.04 -5.67
C TYR A 75 2.14 35.16 -6.09
N LEU A 76 2.38 33.88 -6.38
CA LEU A 76 1.33 32.92 -6.79
C LEU A 76 0.24 32.74 -5.71
N LEU A 77 0.61 32.84 -4.44
CA LEU A 77 -0.32 32.79 -3.31
C LEU A 77 -1.11 34.09 -3.10
N SER A 78 -0.57 35.22 -3.56
CA SER A 78 -1.13 36.58 -3.43
C SER A 78 -1.95 37.03 -4.63
N GLU A 79 -1.83 36.34 -5.77
CA GLU A 79 -2.48 36.72 -7.02
C GLU A 79 -4.01 36.71 -6.91
N PRO A 80 -4.70 37.81 -7.28
CA PRO A 80 -6.16 37.83 -7.36
C PRO A 80 -6.68 36.85 -8.41
N ILE A 81 -7.74 36.12 -8.10
CA ILE A 81 -8.24 35.06 -8.98
C ILE A 81 -8.74 35.59 -10.34
N ALA A 82 -9.25 36.83 -10.40
CA ALA A 82 -9.61 37.49 -11.65
C ALA A 82 -8.38 37.73 -12.55
N ALA A 83 -7.23 38.08 -11.97
CA ALA A 83 -6.00 38.25 -12.76
C ALA A 83 -5.48 36.90 -13.28
N LEU A 84 -5.63 35.83 -12.50
CA LEU A 84 -5.31 34.47 -12.97
C LEU A 84 -6.21 34.05 -14.13
N ARG A 85 -7.53 34.32 -14.06
CA ARG A 85 -8.45 34.12 -15.18
C ARG A 85 -8.00 34.90 -16.40
N ASP A 86 -7.72 36.20 -16.26
CA ASP A 86 -7.37 37.07 -17.39
C ASP A 86 -6.06 36.64 -18.06
N ARG A 87 -5.15 36.02 -17.29
CA ARG A 87 -3.93 35.40 -17.81
C ARG A 87 -4.21 34.09 -18.55
N ALA A 88 -5.24 33.36 -18.16
CA ALA A 88 -5.66 32.16 -18.83
C ALA A 88 -6.52 32.51 -20.04
N GLU A 89 -5.86 32.67 -21.18
CA GLU A 89 -6.45 33.08 -22.47
C GLU A 89 -7.62 32.18 -22.93
N GLU A 90 -7.64 30.91 -22.50
CA GLU A 90 -8.62 29.91 -22.88
C GLU A 90 -9.32 29.29 -21.65
N LEU A 91 -10.58 28.89 -21.84
CA LEU A 91 -11.33 28.16 -20.82
C LEU A 91 -10.75 26.74 -20.65
N PRO A 92 -10.58 26.26 -19.41
CA PRO A 92 -10.17 24.88 -19.17
C PRO A 92 -11.14 23.87 -19.81
N VAL A 93 -10.60 22.78 -20.37
CA VAL A 93 -11.40 21.75 -21.05
C VAL A 93 -12.52 21.18 -20.16
N TRP A 94 -12.22 20.91 -18.88
CA TRP A 94 -13.21 20.40 -17.93
C TRP A 94 -14.36 21.40 -17.69
N LEU A 95 -14.10 22.71 -17.80
CA LEU A 95 -15.10 23.75 -17.63
C LEU A 95 -15.97 23.88 -18.88
N LEU A 96 -15.40 23.67 -20.07
CA LEU A 96 -16.16 23.55 -21.32
C LEU A 96 -17.10 22.33 -21.28
N GLN A 97 -16.62 21.19 -20.81
CA GLN A 97 -17.43 19.98 -20.62
C GLN A 97 -18.57 20.22 -19.60
N LEU A 98 -18.27 20.90 -18.48
CA LEU A 98 -19.29 21.32 -17.52
C LEU A 98 -20.34 22.24 -18.17
N ALA A 99 -19.90 23.17 -19.01
CA ALA A 99 -20.77 24.10 -19.74
C ALA A 99 -21.78 23.36 -20.63
N GLU A 100 -21.31 22.37 -21.38
CA GLU A 100 -22.15 21.57 -22.29
C GLU A 100 -23.34 20.96 -21.55
N VAL A 101 -23.10 20.44 -20.34
CA VAL A 101 -24.14 19.80 -19.52
C VAL A 101 -25.19 20.80 -19.03
N PHE A 102 -24.75 21.91 -18.43
CA PHE A 102 -25.67 22.86 -17.81
C PHE A 102 -26.33 23.82 -18.82
N VAL A 103 -25.75 24.00 -20.02
CA VAL A 103 -26.32 24.85 -21.09
C VAL A 103 -27.26 24.07 -22.00
N ALA A 104 -26.97 22.79 -22.31
CA ALA A 104 -27.79 22.00 -23.22
C ALA A 104 -29.17 21.66 -22.64
N GLY A 105 -29.37 21.80 -21.32
CA GLY A 105 -30.65 21.46 -20.67
C GLY A 105 -31.05 20.01 -20.94
N ALA A 106 -30.06 19.10 -20.93
CA ALA A 106 -30.29 17.70 -21.26
C ALA A 106 -31.40 17.13 -20.36
N GLU A 107 -32.38 16.48 -20.98
CA GLU A 107 -33.34 15.65 -20.25
C GLU A 107 -32.54 14.59 -19.49
N SER A 108 -32.59 14.65 -18.16
CA SER A 108 -31.84 13.77 -17.29
C SER A 108 -32.70 12.56 -16.92
N LEU A 109 -32.13 11.36 -17.05
CA LEU A 109 -32.73 10.13 -16.56
C LEU A 109 -32.43 10.00 -15.07
N PRO A 110 -33.41 9.65 -14.22
CA PRO A 110 -33.20 9.49 -12.79
C PRO A 110 -31.97 8.62 -12.50
N VAL A 111 -31.17 9.03 -11.52
CA VAL A 111 -30.04 8.22 -11.04
C VAL A 111 -30.58 6.94 -10.43
N GLU A 112 -30.38 5.81 -11.12
CA GLU A 112 -30.67 4.49 -10.59
C GLU A 112 -29.54 4.09 -9.63
N LEU A 113 -29.89 3.81 -8.38
CA LEU A 113 -28.91 3.42 -7.39
C LEU A 113 -28.61 1.92 -7.53
N PRO A 114 -27.33 1.53 -7.57
CA PRO A 114 -26.96 0.12 -7.45
C PRO A 114 -27.45 -0.43 -6.11
N PRO A 115 -27.84 -1.72 -6.02
CA PRO A 115 -28.35 -2.33 -4.79
C PRO A 115 -27.44 -2.12 -3.57
N ALA A 116 -26.12 -2.09 -3.76
CA ALA A 116 -25.14 -1.85 -2.70
C ALA A 116 -25.20 -0.46 -2.05
N LEU A 117 -25.84 0.51 -2.72
CA LEU A 117 -25.96 1.90 -2.26
C LEU A 117 -27.38 2.26 -1.82
N GLU A 118 -28.39 1.41 -2.06
CA GLU A 118 -29.79 1.71 -1.71
C GLU A 118 -30.00 2.00 -0.22
N SER A 119 -29.25 1.32 0.64
CA SER A 119 -29.29 1.53 2.09
C SER A 119 -28.52 2.75 2.58
N GLN A 120 -27.77 3.43 1.70
CA GLN A 120 -26.95 4.58 2.03
C GLN A 120 -27.70 5.88 1.69
N GLU A 121 -28.20 6.58 2.70
CA GLU A 121 -28.93 7.84 2.50
C GLU A 121 -28.11 8.93 1.77
N THR A 122 -26.78 8.89 1.87
CA THR A 122 -25.90 9.79 1.10
C THR A 122 -25.92 9.52 -0.40
N ALA A 123 -26.28 8.32 -0.85
CA ALA A 123 -26.36 8.00 -2.28
C ALA A 123 -27.39 8.87 -3.02
N ARG A 124 -28.40 9.38 -2.30
CA ARG A 124 -29.38 10.33 -2.84
C ARG A 124 -28.77 11.64 -3.31
N PHE A 125 -27.58 12.00 -2.80
CA PHE A 125 -26.83 13.17 -3.27
C PHE A 125 -26.40 13.08 -4.74
N LEU A 126 -26.34 11.88 -5.31
CA LEU A 126 -25.99 11.71 -6.73
C LEU A 126 -27.04 12.31 -7.67
N SER A 127 -28.30 12.40 -7.24
CA SER A 127 -29.36 13.08 -8.00
C SER A 127 -29.04 14.56 -8.28
N LEU A 128 -28.19 15.18 -7.46
CA LEU A 128 -27.80 16.59 -7.60
C LEU A 128 -26.81 16.81 -8.76
N ILE A 129 -26.15 15.75 -9.21
CA ILE A 129 -25.19 15.77 -10.33
C ILE A 129 -25.66 14.87 -11.49
N GLU A 130 -26.96 14.56 -11.52
CA GLU A 130 -27.59 13.73 -12.55
C GLU A 130 -27.29 14.19 -13.98
N PRO A 131 -27.27 15.51 -14.32
CA PRO A 131 -26.91 15.95 -15.66
C PRO A 131 -25.50 15.53 -16.08
N LEU A 132 -24.53 15.56 -15.15
CA LEU A 132 -23.14 15.15 -15.42
C LEU A 132 -23.06 13.64 -15.64
N ILE A 133 -23.76 12.88 -14.79
CA ILE A 133 -23.86 11.42 -14.94
C ILE A 133 -24.50 11.07 -16.29
N GLY A 134 -25.58 11.75 -16.66
CA GLY A 134 -26.29 11.56 -17.92
C GLY A 134 -25.41 11.77 -19.15
N GLN A 135 -24.56 12.82 -19.15
CA GLN A 135 -23.59 13.04 -20.22
C GLN A 135 -22.59 11.88 -20.35
N GLY A 136 -22.06 11.40 -19.22
CA GLY A 136 -21.15 10.24 -19.20
C GLY A 136 -21.82 8.98 -19.75
N ARG A 137 -23.06 8.71 -19.33
CA ARG A 137 -23.88 7.58 -19.83
C ARG A 137 -24.14 7.71 -21.33
N ALA A 138 -24.50 8.89 -21.81
CA ALA A 138 -24.72 9.14 -23.24
C ALA A 138 -23.44 8.87 -24.07
N LYS A 139 -22.27 9.30 -23.57
CA LYS A 139 -20.96 8.99 -24.20
C LYS A 139 -20.71 7.48 -24.24
N LEU A 140 -21.00 6.78 -23.15
CA LEU A 140 -20.87 5.32 -23.07
C LEU A 140 -21.82 4.62 -24.06
N CYS A 141 -23.11 5.00 -24.10
CA CYS A 141 -24.10 4.45 -25.04
C CYS A 141 -23.65 4.61 -26.50
N ALA A 142 -23.20 5.80 -26.88
CA ALA A 142 -22.71 6.06 -28.24
C ALA A 142 -21.50 5.18 -28.58
N GLY A 143 -20.57 5.00 -27.64
CA GLY A 143 -19.43 4.11 -27.82
C GLY A 143 -19.81 2.63 -27.89
N ILE A 144 -20.77 2.17 -27.07
CA ILE A 144 -21.29 0.79 -27.12
C ILE A 144 -21.96 0.51 -28.47
N ALA A 145 -22.76 1.43 -28.99
CA ALA A 145 -23.40 1.30 -30.30
C ALA A 145 -22.34 1.13 -31.42
N ALA A 146 -21.30 1.96 -31.41
CA ALA A 146 -20.19 1.84 -32.35
C ALA A 146 -19.41 0.52 -32.20
N LEU A 147 -19.27 0.00 -30.97
CA LEU A 147 -18.64 -1.30 -30.73
C LEU A 147 -19.47 -2.47 -31.27
N ILE A 148 -20.79 -2.43 -31.12
CA ILE A 148 -21.68 -3.48 -31.63
C ILE A 148 -21.68 -3.50 -33.16
N GLU A 149 -21.67 -2.32 -33.80
CA GLU A 149 -21.54 -2.21 -35.26
C GLU A 149 -20.20 -2.80 -35.74
N ARG A 150 -19.11 -2.52 -35.01
CA ARG A 150 -17.78 -3.05 -35.32
C ARG A 150 -17.63 -4.54 -35.03
N TYR A 151 -18.32 -5.05 -34.00
CA TYR A 151 -18.23 -6.44 -33.54
C TYR A 151 -19.64 -7.06 -33.40
N PRO A 152 -20.24 -7.57 -34.50
CA PRO A 152 -21.58 -8.15 -34.46
C PRO A 152 -21.73 -9.35 -33.49
N GLY A 153 -20.62 -10.01 -33.17
CA GLY A 153 -20.53 -11.11 -32.20
C GLY A 153 -20.19 -10.68 -30.77
N ALA A 154 -20.38 -9.41 -30.41
CA ALA A 154 -20.03 -8.88 -29.09
C ALA A 154 -20.62 -9.76 -27.96
N PRO A 155 -19.84 -10.09 -26.92
CA PRO A 155 -20.27 -10.98 -25.84
C PRO A 155 -21.13 -10.26 -24.79
N PHE A 156 -21.88 -9.24 -25.17
CA PHE A 156 -22.78 -8.50 -24.31
C PHE A 156 -23.98 -7.95 -25.11
N ASP A 157 -25.07 -7.67 -24.42
CA ASP A 157 -26.17 -6.85 -24.95
C ASP A 157 -25.88 -5.36 -24.72
N ALA A 158 -26.35 -4.49 -25.61
CA ALA A 158 -26.09 -3.05 -25.56
C ALA A 158 -26.60 -2.40 -24.27
N ALA A 159 -27.86 -2.67 -23.93
CA ALA A 159 -28.52 -2.07 -22.77
C ALA A 159 -27.95 -2.66 -21.47
N ALA A 160 -27.75 -3.99 -21.45
CA ALA A 160 -27.12 -4.64 -20.30
C ALA A 160 -25.70 -4.11 -20.02
N ALA A 161 -24.87 -3.95 -21.06
CA ALA A 161 -23.50 -3.44 -20.91
C ALA A 161 -23.47 -2.02 -20.33
N GLU A 162 -24.38 -1.14 -20.74
CA GLU A 162 -24.52 0.21 -20.17
C GLU A 162 -24.84 0.13 -18.67
N THR A 163 -25.85 -0.65 -18.30
CA THR A 163 -26.27 -0.80 -16.90
C THR A 163 -25.16 -1.39 -16.02
N ILE A 164 -24.47 -2.43 -16.51
CA ILE A 164 -23.37 -3.09 -15.81
C ILE A 164 -22.22 -2.11 -15.54
N MET A 165 -21.85 -1.30 -16.54
CA MET A 165 -20.79 -0.30 -16.40
C MET A 165 -21.22 0.86 -15.53
N TYR A 166 -22.47 1.31 -15.66
CA TYR A 166 -23.03 2.38 -14.86
C TYR A 166 -23.04 2.03 -13.38
N ALA A 167 -23.32 0.78 -13.01
CA ALA A 167 -23.28 0.33 -11.62
C ALA A 167 -21.92 0.58 -10.92
N GLN A 168 -20.83 0.72 -11.70
CA GLN A 168 -19.49 1.01 -11.17
C GLN A 168 -19.25 2.50 -10.89
N LEU A 169 -20.04 3.43 -11.44
CA LEU A 169 -19.82 4.87 -11.36
C LEU A 169 -20.30 5.51 -10.03
N PRO A 170 -21.53 5.28 -9.54
CA PRO A 170 -22.03 5.84 -8.28
C PRO A 170 -21.09 5.66 -7.08
N PRO A 171 -20.49 4.48 -6.82
CA PRO A 171 -19.55 4.31 -5.71
C PRO A 171 -18.27 5.16 -5.84
N GLN A 172 -17.92 5.61 -7.05
CA GLN A 172 -16.73 6.46 -7.28
C GLN A 172 -17.01 7.95 -7.04
N LEU A 173 -18.23 8.39 -7.31
CA LEU A 173 -18.62 9.80 -7.19
C LEU A 173 -19.02 10.15 -5.76
N LEU A 174 -19.62 9.20 -5.04
CA LEU A 174 -20.13 9.42 -3.70
C LEU A 174 -19.08 9.96 -2.71
N PRO A 175 -17.85 9.41 -2.63
CA PRO A 175 -16.82 9.95 -1.73
C PRO A 175 -16.39 11.38 -2.07
N LEU A 176 -16.53 11.82 -3.33
CA LEU A 176 -16.14 13.16 -3.78
C LEU A 176 -17.12 14.22 -3.27
N ILE A 177 -18.43 13.92 -3.31
CA ILE A 177 -19.48 14.91 -3.05
C ILE A 177 -19.98 14.91 -1.61
N SER A 178 -19.97 13.77 -0.92
CA SER A 178 -20.73 13.61 0.33
C SER A 178 -20.31 14.58 1.44
N ARG A 179 -19.00 14.81 1.64
CA ARG A 179 -18.54 15.75 2.68
C ARG A 179 -18.93 17.19 2.38
N VAL A 180 -18.90 17.60 1.11
CA VAL A 180 -19.32 18.92 0.66
C VAL A 180 -20.82 19.10 0.87
N LEU A 181 -21.63 18.14 0.42
CA LEU A 181 -23.08 18.27 0.50
C LEU A 181 -23.61 18.16 1.93
N VAL A 182 -22.92 17.44 2.82
CA VAL A 182 -23.23 17.47 4.25
C VAL A 182 -22.90 18.82 4.88
N LEU A 183 -21.80 19.47 4.49
CA LEU A 183 -21.51 20.84 4.93
C LEU A 183 -22.59 21.81 4.43
N GLU A 184 -22.95 21.74 3.14
CA GLU A 184 -23.99 22.60 2.56
C GLU A 184 -25.38 22.35 3.18
N LEU A 185 -25.69 21.11 3.56
CA LEU A 185 -26.90 20.77 4.32
C LEU A 185 -26.93 21.50 5.66
N HIS A 186 -25.81 21.52 6.39
CA HIS A 186 -25.71 22.28 7.64
C HIS A 186 -25.78 23.79 7.42
N VAL A 187 -25.16 24.32 6.37
CA VAL A 187 -25.26 25.74 6.01
C VAL A 187 -26.72 26.12 5.74
N ALA A 188 -27.43 25.33 4.93
CA ALA A 188 -28.84 25.55 4.62
C ALA A 188 -29.73 25.47 5.87
N ARG A 189 -29.44 24.53 6.77
CA ARG A 189 -30.13 24.43 8.07
C ARG A 189 -29.91 25.68 8.92
N LEU A 190 -28.68 26.15 9.07
CA LEU A 190 -28.35 27.34 9.88
C LEU A 190 -28.92 28.63 9.29
N GLN A 191 -29.08 28.69 7.96
CA GLN A 191 -29.74 29.81 7.27
C GLN A 191 -31.27 29.76 7.36
N GLY A 192 -31.85 28.65 7.87
CA GLY A 192 -33.30 28.49 7.98
C GLY A 192 -34.02 28.34 6.64
N VAL A 193 -33.33 27.88 5.59
CA VAL A 193 -33.89 27.75 4.23
C VAL A 193 -34.44 26.35 3.92
N LEU A 194 -34.41 25.44 4.90
CA LEU A 194 -34.95 24.07 4.77
C LEU A 194 -36.38 24.01 5.29
N GLU A 195 -37.26 23.38 4.51
CA GLU A 195 -38.68 23.21 4.85
C GLU A 195 -38.92 21.84 5.51
N GLY A 196 -39.85 21.80 6.47
CA GLY A 196 -40.29 20.55 7.13
C GLY A 196 -40.12 20.54 8.65
N GLU A 197 -41.07 19.91 9.34
CA GLU A 197 -41.11 19.86 10.80
C GLU A 197 -40.10 18.85 11.37
N THR A 198 -39.76 17.79 10.63
CA THR A 198 -38.82 16.74 11.03
C THR A 198 -37.46 16.90 10.36
N ALA A 199 -36.43 16.31 10.98
CA ALA A 199 -35.06 16.32 10.46
C ALA A 199 -34.95 15.63 9.08
N GLN A 200 -35.76 14.60 8.86
CA GLN A 200 -35.88 13.89 7.59
C GLN A 200 -36.59 14.73 6.53
N ALA A 201 -37.66 15.46 6.90
CA ALA A 201 -38.36 16.34 5.97
C ALA A 201 -37.43 17.47 5.48
N ARG A 202 -36.63 18.04 6.39
CA ARG A 202 -35.62 19.06 6.04
C ARG A 202 -34.52 18.52 5.14
N PHE A 203 -34.09 17.27 5.33
CA PHE A 203 -33.18 16.60 4.40
C PHE A 203 -33.79 16.43 2.99
N GLN A 204 -35.06 16.01 2.89
CA GLN A 204 -35.73 15.93 1.58
C GLN A 204 -35.88 17.31 0.93
N SER A 205 -36.21 18.35 1.71
CA SER A 205 -36.26 19.74 1.24
C SER A 205 -34.90 20.17 0.66
N PHE A 206 -33.79 19.81 1.32
CA PHE A 206 -32.44 20.07 0.81
C PHE A 206 -32.19 19.40 -0.56
N LEU A 207 -32.52 18.11 -0.70
CA LEU A 207 -32.37 17.39 -1.96
C LEU A 207 -33.21 18.03 -3.08
N GLN A 208 -34.48 18.35 -2.80
CA GLN A 208 -35.36 19.01 -3.76
C GLN A 208 -34.84 20.39 -4.17
N ARG A 209 -34.31 21.16 -3.21
CA ARG A 209 -33.73 22.48 -3.48
C ARG A 209 -32.52 22.38 -4.42
N LEU A 210 -31.55 21.53 -4.10
CA LEU A 210 -30.32 21.41 -4.89
C LEU A 210 -30.51 20.68 -6.22
N SER A 211 -31.58 19.88 -6.39
CA SER A 211 -31.89 19.24 -7.67
C SER A 211 -32.15 20.24 -8.81
N ARG A 212 -32.44 21.51 -8.47
CA ARG A 212 -32.58 22.59 -9.46
C ARG A 212 -31.19 23.08 -9.88
N HIS A 213 -30.93 23.12 -11.18
CA HIS A 213 -29.63 23.52 -11.76
C HIS A 213 -29.13 24.88 -11.24
N ASP A 214 -30.04 25.85 -11.08
CA ASP A 214 -29.73 27.19 -10.58
C ASP A 214 -29.16 27.18 -9.14
N ASN A 215 -29.41 26.13 -8.37
CA ASN A 215 -28.92 25.98 -6.99
C ASN A 215 -27.66 25.10 -6.89
N MET A 216 -27.46 24.14 -7.79
CA MET A 216 -26.25 23.29 -7.77
C MET A 216 -25.03 24.01 -8.35
N LEU A 217 -25.22 24.85 -9.37
CA LEU A 217 -24.12 25.53 -10.03
C LEU A 217 -23.32 26.45 -9.07
N PRO A 218 -23.94 27.26 -8.19
CA PRO A 218 -23.23 28.01 -7.16
C PRO A 218 -22.41 27.14 -6.20
N VAL A 219 -22.90 25.94 -5.86
CA VAL A 219 -22.15 24.98 -5.04
C VAL A 219 -20.91 24.50 -5.80
N LEU A 220 -21.05 24.10 -7.07
CA LEU A 220 -19.90 23.70 -7.89
C LEU A 220 -18.90 24.84 -8.09
N GLN A 221 -19.35 26.09 -8.16
CA GLN A 221 -18.49 27.28 -8.24
C GLN A 221 -17.71 27.51 -6.94
N GLU A 222 -18.37 27.44 -5.78
CA GLU A 222 -17.71 27.56 -4.47
C GLU A 222 -16.65 26.46 -4.28
N TYR A 223 -16.92 25.25 -4.77
CA TYR A 223 -16.02 24.11 -4.73
C TYR A 223 -15.46 23.76 -6.12
N ALA A 224 -14.88 24.74 -6.83
CA ALA A 224 -14.40 24.55 -8.21
C ALA A 224 -13.49 23.30 -8.42
N PRO A 225 -12.52 22.98 -7.54
CA PRO A 225 -11.81 21.70 -7.57
C PRO A 225 -12.70 20.44 -7.59
N LEU A 226 -13.83 20.43 -6.88
CA LEU A 226 -14.80 19.32 -6.91
C LEU A 226 -15.44 19.20 -8.30
N ALA A 227 -15.86 20.32 -8.90
CA ALA A 227 -16.46 20.31 -10.23
C ALA A 227 -15.50 19.70 -11.27
N ARG A 228 -14.22 20.11 -11.23
CA ARG A 228 -13.16 19.52 -12.06
C ARG A 228 -13.03 18.02 -11.83
N LEU A 229 -12.96 17.56 -10.58
CA LEU A 229 -12.84 16.15 -10.24
C LEU A 229 -14.02 15.31 -10.74
N LEU A 230 -15.24 15.82 -10.62
CA LEU A 230 -16.45 15.12 -11.09
C LEU A 230 -16.43 14.91 -12.60
N VAL A 231 -16.17 15.98 -13.36
CA VAL A 231 -16.09 15.90 -14.82
C VAL A 231 -15.00 14.91 -15.24
N GLN A 232 -13.79 15.02 -14.66
CA GLN A 232 -12.69 14.13 -14.97
C GLN A 232 -12.98 12.67 -14.60
N ARG A 233 -13.62 12.41 -13.45
CA ARG A 233 -13.98 11.06 -13.00
C ARG A 233 -15.01 10.40 -13.91
N ILE A 234 -16.02 11.14 -14.33
CA ILE A 234 -17.07 10.63 -15.23
C ILE A 234 -16.47 10.36 -16.62
N ASP A 235 -15.64 11.26 -17.15
CA ASP A 235 -15.01 11.09 -18.46
C ASP A 235 -14.02 9.91 -18.47
N ALA A 236 -13.23 9.76 -17.40
CA ALA A 236 -12.34 8.62 -17.20
C ALA A 236 -13.11 7.30 -17.12
N TRP A 237 -14.20 7.25 -16.33
CA TRP A 237 -15.06 6.06 -16.23
C TRP A 237 -15.63 5.64 -17.59
N ALA A 238 -16.17 6.57 -18.37
CA ALA A 238 -16.72 6.26 -19.69
C ALA A 238 -15.62 5.71 -20.62
N SER A 239 -14.42 6.31 -20.58
CA SER A 239 -13.28 5.91 -21.40
C SER A 239 -12.75 4.51 -21.03
N VAL A 240 -12.58 4.22 -19.73
CA VAL A 240 -12.14 2.91 -19.22
C VAL A 240 -13.19 1.82 -19.49
N SER A 241 -14.48 2.15 -19.36
CA SER A 241 -15.58 1.22 -19.66
C SER A 241 -15.57 0.82 -21.15
N LEU A 242 -15.42 1.80 -22.05
CA LEU A 242 -15.32 1.53 -23.49
C LEU A 242 -14.03 0.81 -23.86
N GLU A 243 -12.91 1.12 -23.20
CA GLU A 243 -11.65 0.40 -23.37
C GLU A 243 -11.81 -1.08 -23.02
N PHE A 244 -12.41 -1.39 -21.87
CA PHE A 244 -12.70 -2.76 -21.46
C PHE A 244 -13.61 -3.47 -22.46
N LEU A 245 -14.76 -2.89 -22.83
CA LEU A 245 -15.71 -3.52 -23.75
C LEU A 245 -15.08 -3.75 -25.13
N SER A 246 -14.29 -2.79 -25.62
CA SER A 246 -13.56 -2.95 -26.88
C SER A 246 -12.56 -4.09 -26.82
N ARG A 247 -11.80 -4.22 -25.72
CA ARG A 247 -10.83 -5.31 -25.53
C ARG A 247 -11.54 -6.65 -25.38
N LEU A 248 -12.64 -6.70 -24.64
CA LEU A 248 -13.47 -7.89 -24.47
C LEU A 248 -13.97 -8.40 -25.84
N CYS A 249 -14.50 -7.51 -26.69
CA CYS A 249 -14.91 -7.88 -28.05
C CYS A 249 -13.74 -8.37 -28.92
N ALA A 250 -12.63 -7.63 -28.94
CA ALA A 250 -11.49 -7.94 -29.80
C ALA A 250 -10.83 -9.27 -29.44
N ASP A 251 -10.75 -9.59 -28.15
CA ASP A 251 -10.09 -10.79 -27.66
C ASP A 251 -11.02 -11.99 -27.49
N TRP A 252 -12.33 -11.83 -27.67
CA TRP A 252 -13.33 -12.86 -27.37
C TRP A 252 -12.98 -14.24 -27.97
N PRO A 253 -12.61 -14.35 -29.26
CA PRO A 253 -12.28 -15.66 -29.84
C PRO A 253 -11.04 -16.30 -29.20
N ALA A 254 -9.99 -15.51 -28.92
CA ALA A 254 -8.77 -16.02 -28.32
C ALA A 254 -8.99 -16.40 -26.84
N MET A 255 -9.80 -15.63 -26.12
CA MET A 255 -10.18 -15.94 -24.75
C MET A 255 -11.00 -17.23 -24.67
N GLN A 256 -11.97 -17.42 -25.55
CA GLN A 256 -12.75 -18.67 -25.60
C GLN A 256 -11.86 -19.88 -25.90
N ALA A 257 -10.90 -19.75 -26.82
CA ALA A 257 -10.00 -20.85 -27.16
C ALA A 257 -9.02 -21.22 -26.03
N LEU A 258 -8.53 -20.24 -25.26
CA LEU A 258 -7.50 -20.46 -24.24
C LEU A 258 -8.07 -20.70 -22.83
N ILE A 259 -9.05 -19.88 -22.43
CA ILE A 259 -9.55 -19.80 -21.04
C ILE A 259 -11.03 -20.21 -20.95
N GLY A 260 -11.72 -20.26 -22.09
CA GLY A 260 -13.15 -20.53 -22.15
C GLY A 260 -13.58 -21.81 -21.42
N PRO A 261 -14.81 -21.84 -20.89
CA PRO A 261 -15.43 -23.05 -20.37
C PRO A 261 -15.80 -24.00 -21.52
N GLU A 262 -16.07 -25.26 -21.18
CA GLU A 262 -16.51 -26.26 -22.17
C GLU A 262 -17.91 -25.95 -22.75
N THR A 263 -18.74 -25.27 -21.97
CA THR A 263 -20.08 -24.81 -22.37
C THR A 263 -20.03 -23.35 -22.85
N GLU A 264 -21.07 -22.91 -23.59
CA GLU A 264 -21.13 -21.52 -24.03
C GLU A 264 -21.25 -20.57 -22.81
N PRO A 265 -20.37 -19.55 -22.70
CA PRO A 265 -20.38 -18.67 -21.52
C PRO A 265 -21.65 -17.82 -21.36
N GLY A 266 -22.36 -17.54 -22.46
CA GLY A 266 -23.44 -16.55 -22.50
C GLY A 266 -22.93 -15.12 -22.64
N LYS A 267 -23.79 -14.15 -22.34
CA LYS A 267 -23.46 -12.72 -22.40
C LYS A 267 -22.92 -12.23 -21.06
N LEU A 268 -22.23 -11.10 -21.09
CA LEU A 268 -21.76 -10.39 -19.90
C LEU A 268 -22.98 -10.00 -19.05
N ALA A 269 -22.98 -10.47 -17.81
CA ALA A 269 -24.10 -10.31 -16.87
C ALA A 269 -23.75 -9.36 -15.72
N ALA A 270 -22.49 -9.32 -15.28
CA ALA A 270 -22.06 -8.43 -14.20
C ALA A 270 -20.55 -8.14 -14.25
N ILE A 271 -20.15 -7.07 -13.58
CA ILE A 271 -18.74 -6.74 -13.30
C ILE A 271 -18.58 -6.39 -11.83
N ASP A 272 -17.54 -6.95 -11.21
CA ASP A 272 -16.98 -6.44 -9.97
C ASP A 272 -15.75 -5.58 -10.29
N GLY A 273 -15.89 -4.26 -10.13
CA GLY A 273 -14.83 -3.27 -10.35
C GLY A 273 -14.16 -2.79 -9.06
N ALA A 274 -14.44 -3.43 -7.92
CA ALA A 274 -13.81 -3.15 -6.62
C ALA A 274 -12.66 -4.12 -6.31
N ALA A 275 -12.18 -4.88 -7.30
CA ALA A 275 -11.17 -5.92 -7.15
C ALA A 275 -9.72 -5.39 -7.12
N GLY A 276 -9.50 -4.08 -7.05
CA GLY A 276 -8.17 -3.47 -6.96
C GLY A 276 -8.21 -1.94 -6.97
N ASP A 277 -7.05 -1.34 -6.69
CA ASP A 277 -6.87 0.11 -6.72
C ASP A 277 -6.97 0.69 -8.14
N ARG A 278 -7.30 1.98 -8.22
CA ARG A 278 -7.38 2.72 -9.48
C ARG A 278 -6.08 3.45 -9.79
N HIS A 279 -5.62 3.30 -11.02
CA HIS A 279 -4.37 3.85 -11.53
C HIS A 279 -4.51 4.31 -12.98
N ARG A 280 -3.53 5.06 -13.49
CA ARG A 280 -3.36 5.36 -14.92
C ARG A 280 -4.65 5.85 -15.61
N GLY A 281 -5.35 6.82 -15.01
CA GLY A 281 -6.60 7.38 -15.51
C GLY A 281 -7.83 6.58 -15.11
N GLY A 282 -7.88 6.04 -13.89
CA GLY A 282 -9.03 5.31 -13.36
C GLY A 282 -9.15 3.83 -13.76
N ARG A 283 -8.11 3.24 -14.36
CA ARG A 283 -8.06 1.80 -14.67
C ARG A 283 -7.90 0.98 -13.39
N SER A 284 -8.61 -0.13 -13.31
CA SER A 284 -8.49 -1.11 -12.23
C SER A 284 -8.74 -2.54 -12.75
N VAL A 285 -8.42 -3.53 -11.94
CA VAL A 285 -8.80 -4.93 -12.19
C VAL A 285 -10.33 -5.04 -12.22
N LEU A 286 -10.87 -5.79 -13.18
CA LEU A 286 -12.30 -6.07 -13.30
C LEU A 286 -12.53 -7.58 -13.30
N ILE A 287 -13.53 -8.06 -12.56
CA ILE A 287 -13.99 -9.45 -12.65
C ILE A 287 -15.31 -9.46 -13.42
N ALA A 288 -15.30 -10.01 -14.62
CA ALA A 288 -16.46 -10.14 -15.48
C ALA A 288 -17.17 -11.48 -15.23
N SER A 289 -18.48 -11.44 -15.02
CA SER A 289 -19.35 -12.61 -14.86
C SER A 289 -20.30 -12.72 -16.05
N PHE A 290 -20.49 -13.93 -16.57
CA PHE A 290 -21.35 -14.22 -17.71
C PHE A 290 -22.59 -15.02 -17.29
N ASP A 291 -23.61 -15.10 -18.14
CA ASP A 291 -24.91 -15.75 -17.83
C ASP A 291 -24.79 -17.20 -17.35
N SER A 292 -23.77 -17.93 -17.84
CA SER A 292 -23.48 -19.31 -17.41
C SER A 292 -22.94 -19.41 -15.97
N GLY A 293 -22.62 -18.29 -15.33
CA GLY A 293 -21.85 -18.22 -14.09
C GLY A 293 -20.33 -18.28 -14.30
N TRP A 294 -19.85 -18.43 -15.55
CA TRP A 294 -18.42 -18.32 -15.84
C TRP A 294 -17.89 -16.93 -15.50
N GLN A 295 -16.69 -16.87 -14.95
CA GLN A 295 -16.05 -15.63 -14.55
C GLN A 295 -14.65 -15.51 -15.16
N LEU A 296 -14.26 -14.28 -15.46
CA LEU A 296 -12.98 -13.94 -16.07
C LEU A 296 -12.42 -12.69 -15.41
N VAL A 297 -11.11 -12.68 -15.14
CA VAL A 297 -10.44 -11.51 -14.57
C VAL A 297 -9.72 -10.75 -15.68
N TYR A 298 -10.01 -9.47 -15.79
CA TYR A 298 -9.34 -8.52 -16.66
C TYR A 298 -8.37 -7.67 -15.86
N LYS A 299 -7.12 -7.60 -16.30
CA LYS A 299 -6.09 -6.73 -15.72
C LYS A 299 -5.60 -5.73 -16.77
N PRO A 300 -5.72 -4.41 -16.53
CA PRO A 300 -5.26 -3.38 -17.47
C PRO A 300 -3.74 -3.12 -17.35
N ARG A 301 -2.95 -4.20 -17.32
CA ARG A 301 -1.49 -4.21 -17.32
C ARG A 301 -0.93 -5.42 -18.07
N SER A 302 0.34 -5.37 -18.45
CA SER A 302 1.04 -6.54 -18.98
C SER A 302 0.86 -7.76 -18.06
N MET A 303 0.63 -8.92 -18.66
CA MET A 303 0.56 -10.20 -17.96
C MET A 303 1.81 -11.06 -18.21
N ALA A 304 2.86 -10.50 -18.83
CA ALA A 304 4.09 -11.22 -19.15
C ALA A 304 4.74 -11.85 -17.91
N VAL A 305 4.82 -11.09 -16.81
CA VAL A 305 5.33 -11.58 -15.52
C VAL A 305 4.48 -12.75 -14.98
N ASP A 306 3.16 -12.67 -15.08
CA ASP A 306 2.27 -13.73 -14.64
C ASP A 306 2.45 -14.99 -15.52
N VAL A 307 2.56 -14.83 -16.84
CA VAL A 307 2.79 -15.93 -17.80
C VAL A 307 4.12 -16.63 -17.53
N HIS A 308 5.22 -15.89 -17.41
CA HIS A 308 6.53 -16.47 -17.13
C HIS A 308 6.56 -17.13 -15.73
N PHE A 309 5.81 -16.60 -14.75
CA PHE A 309 5.64 -17.26 -13.46
C PHE A 309 4.92 -18.62 -13.60
N GLN A 310 3.84 -18.72 -14.39
CA GLN A 310 3.19 -20.01 -14.65
C GLN A 310 4.15 -21.03 -15.28
N GLN A 311 5.00 -20.58 -16.20
CA GLN A 311 6.01 -21.42 -16.85
C GLN A 311 7.08 -21.87 -15.85
N LEU A 312 7.51 -20.99 -14.94
CA LEU A 312 8.43 -21.34 -13.85
C LEU A 312 7.81 -22.36 -12.89
N LEU A 313 6.53 -22.21 -12.52
CA LEU A 313 5.83 -23.20 -11.69
C LEU A 313 5.77 -24.56 -12.39
N ALA A 314 5.41 -24.59 -13.68
CA ALA A 314 5.41 -25.83 -14.45
C ALA A 314 6.81 -26.48 -14.51
N TRP A 315 7.85 -25.67 -14.68
CA TRP A 315 9.24 -26.11 -14.69
C TRP A 315 9.68 -26.74 -13.36
N LEU A 316 9.29 -26.13 -12.23
CA LEU A 316 9.57 -26.62 -10.87
C LEU A 316 8.78 -27.89 -10.54
N ASN A 317 7.49 -27.93 -10.90
CA ASN A 317 6.61 -29.10 -10.70
C ASN A 317 7.19 -30.37 -11.34
N GLN A 318 7.90 -30.25 -12.47
CA GLN A 318 8.52 -31.38 -13.17
C GLN A 318 9.81 -31.91 -12.50
N ARG A 319 10.43 -31.11 -11.62
CA ARG A 319 11.77 -31.38 -11.07
C ARG A 319 11.79 -31.61 -9.56
N GLY A 320 10.74 -31.18 -8.87
CA GLY A 320 10.59 -31.34 -7.44
C GLY A 320 9.76 -32.55 -7.04
N THR A 321 9.83 -32.89 -5.75
CA THR A 321 8.95 -33.88 -5.11
C THR A 321 7.90 -33.22 -4.21
N HIS A 322 7.79 -31.88 -4.28
CA HIS A 322 6.77 -31.12 -3.56
C HIS A 322 5.38 -31.36 -4.18
N PRO A 323 4.29 -31.17 -3.42
CA PRO A 323 2.95 -31.16 -4.00
C PRO A 323 2.90 -30.12 -5.12
N PRO A 324 2.46 -30.48 -6.33
CA PRO A 324 2.56 -29.60 -7.49
C PRO A 324 1.70 -28.35 -7.29
N PHE A 325 2.21 -27.21 -7.73
CA PHE A 325 1.46 -25.96 -7.78
C PHE A 325 0.45 -25.98 -8.92
N ARG A 326 -0.77 -25.52 -8.67
CA ARG A 326 -1.73 -25.21 -9.73
C ARG A 326 -1.20 -24.06 -10.60
N THR A 327 -1.20 -24.25 -11.92
CA THR A 327 -0.96 -23.19 -12.89
C THR A 327 -2.27 -22.59 -13.39
N LEU A 328 -2.21 -21.34 -13.84
CA LEU A 328 -3.34 -20.59 -14.39
C LEU A 328 -3.23 -20.39 -15.90
N ARG A 329 -4.37 -20.33 -16.57
CA ARG A 329 -4.47 -19.96 -17.98
C ARG A 329 -4.57 -18.44 -18.11
N ILE A 330 -3.64 -17.86 -18.88
CA ILE A 330 -3.45 -16.41 -18.98
C ILE A 330 -3.29 -16.01 -20.45
N LEU A 331 -4.06 -15.01 -20.88
CA LEU A 331 -3.93 -14.36 -22.18
C LEU A 331 -3.27 -13.00 -22.00
N ASP A 332 -1.97 -12.92 -22.33
CA ASP A 332 -1.25 -11.65 -22.35
C ASP A 332 -1.47 -10.90 -23.68
N ARG A 333 -1.70 -9.59 -23.59
CA ARG A 333 -1.82 -8.64 -24.70
C ARG A 333 -0.84 -7.48 -24.57
N ALA A 334 0.30 -7.73 -23.93
CA ALA A 334 1.42 -6.84 -23.68
C ALA A 334 1.12 -5.65 -22.75
N THR A 335 0.00 -4.95 -22.91
CA THR A 335 -0.38 -3.78 -22.08
C THR A 335 -1.60 -4.04 -21.19
N TYR A 336 -2.26 -5.18 -21.38
CA TYR A 336 -3.38 -5.68 -20.59
C TYR A 336 -3.41 -7.21 -20.75
N GLY A 337 -4.27 -7.89 -20.00
CA GLY A 337 -4.55 -9.30 -20.26
C GLY A 337 -5.70 -9.85 -19.45
N TRP A 338 -5.92 -11.15 -19.66
CA TRP A 338 -7.04 -11.91 -19.09
C TRP A 338 -6.52 -13.14 -18.36
N VAL A 339 -7.06 -13.45 -17.20
CA VAL A 339 -6.72 -14.65 -16.44
C VAL A 339 -7.99 -15.36 -15.99
N GLU A 340 -7.94 -16.68 -15.98
CA GLU A 340 -9.06 -17.48 -15.46
C GLU A 340 -9.40 -17.10 -14.02
N PHE A 341 -10.68 -17.07 -13.70
CA PHE A 341 -11.11 -16.78 -12.34
C PHE A 341 -10.88 -17.97 -11.40
N VAL A 342 -10.40 -17.69 -10.19
CA VAL A 342 -10.16 -18.69 -9.16
C VAL A 342 -11.08 -18.42 -7.98
N ALA A 343 -12.02 -19.33 -7.74
CA ALA A 343 -12.91 -19.28 -6.60
C ALA A 343 -12.25 -19.90 -5.36
N ALA A 344 -12.52 -19.33 -4.19
CA ALA A 344 -12.19 -19.97 -2.92
C ALA A 344 -13.06 -21.22 -2.75
N GLN A 345 -12.47 -22.31 -2.27
CA GLN A 345 -13.13 -23.59 -2.07
C GLN A 345 -12.64 -24.22 -0.75
N SER A 346 -13.52 -24.94 -0.06
CA SER A 346 -13.16 -25.68 1.15
C SER A 346 -12.39 -26.95 0.79
N CYS A 347 -11.41 -27.31 1.63
CA CYS A 347 -10.90 -28.67 1.70
C CYS A 347 -11.98 -29.59 2.29
N THR A 348 -11.89 -30.86 1.94
CA THR A 348 -12.76 -31.97 2.37
C THR A 348 -12.03 -33.00 3.24
N ALA A 349 -10.71 -32.90 3.35
CA ALA A 349 -9.88 -33.79 4.17
C ALA A 349 -8.70 -33.06 4.82
N LEU A 350 -8.24 -33.55 5.97
CA LEU A 350 -7.10 -32.98 6.67
C LEU A 350 -5.80 -33.02 5.84
N ASP A 351 -5.62 -34.06 5.01
CA ASP A 351 -4.46 -34.18 4.14
C ASP A 351 -4.43 -33.12 3.03
N GLU A 352 -5.59 -32.62 2.60
CA GLU A 352 -5.69 -31.48 1.68
C GLU A 352 -5.20 -30.19 2.33
N VAL A 353 -5.53 -29.98 3.60
CA VAL A 353 -5.04 -28.84 4.40
C VAL A 353 -3.53 -28.95 4.62
N ARG A 354 -3.00 -30.15 4.89
CA ARG A 354 -1.55 -30.37 5.00
C ARG A 354 -0.83 -30.00 3.70
N ARG A 355 -1.31 -30.48 2.55
CA ARG A 355 -0.74 -30.14 1.24
C ARG A 355 -0.89 -28.66 0.89
N PHE A 356 -1.98 -28.01 1.31
CA PHE A 356 -2.14 -26.57 1.17
C PHE A 356 -1.00 -25.81 1.86
N TYR A 357 -0.74 -26.10 3.13
CA TYR A 357 0.31 -25.41 3.88
C TYR A 357 1.73 -25.81 3.44
N GLU A 358 1.93 -27.03 2.95
CA GLU A 358 3.18 -27.42 2.29
C GLU A 358 3.43 -26.59 1.01
N ARG A 359 2.40 -26.38 0.18
CA ARG A 359 2.48 -25.48 -0.97
C ARG A 359 2.75 -24.03 -0.57
N GLN A 360 2.16 -23.55 0.53
CA GLN A 360 2.45 -22.21 1.04
C GLN A 360 3.92 -22.06 1.44
N GLY A 361 4.50 -23.06 2.12
CA GLY A 361 5.94 -23.10 2.39
C GLY A 361 6.76 -23.05 1.11
N GLY A 362 6.36 -23.82 0.10
CA GLY A 362 6.99 -23.81 -1.22
C GLY A 362 6.93 -22.45 -1.91
N TYR A 363 5.75 -21.82 -1.98
CA TYR A 363 5.61 -20.46 -2.51
C TYR A 363 6.47 -19.46 -1.76
N LEU A 364 6.52 -19.55 -0.44
CA LEU A 364 7.31 -18.65 0.39
C LEU A 364 8.80 -18.71 0.05
N ALA A 365 9.36 -19.91 -0.18
CA ALA A 365 10.74 -20.08 -0.62
C ALA A 365 10.98 -19.54 -2.05
N LEU A 366 10.04 -19.78 -2.97
CA LEU A 366 10.11 -19.28 -4.34
C LEU A 366 10.05 -17.74 -4.39
N LEU A 367 9.08 -17.14 -3.71
CA LEU A 367 8.90 -15.70 -3.59
C LEU A 367 10.08 -15.03 -2.89
N TYR A 368 10.64 -15.69 -1.86
CA TYR A 368 11.90 -15.26 -1.25
C TYR A 368 13.00 -15.15 -2.31
N VAL A 369 13.24 -16.18 -3.12
CA VAL A 369 14.28 -16.15 -4.16
C VAL A 369 14.03 -15.07 -5.21
N LEU A 370 12.77 -14.84 -5.59
CA LEU A 370 12.38 -13.89 -6.65
C LEU A 370 12.32 -12.42 -6.20
N GLU A 371 12.83 -12.07 -5.01
CA GLU A 371 12.75 -10.70 -4.47
C GLU A 371 11.31 -10.15 -4.44
N ALA A 372 10.35 -11.03 -4.19
CA ALA A 372 8.93 -10.68 -4.10
C ALA A 372 8.63 -9.84 -2.85
N THR A 373 7.58 -9.02 -2.94
CA THR A 373 7.04 -8.27 -1.79
C THR A 373 5.54 -8.06 -1.95
N ASP A 374 4.86 -7.58 -0.90
CA ASP A 374 3.43 -7.21 -0.93
C ASP A 374 2.45 -8.38 -1.16
N PHE A 375 2.81 -9.61 -0.77
CA PHE A 375 1.90 -10.76 -0.79
C PHE A 375 1.08 -10.85 0.50
N HIS A 376 0.19 -9.87 0.70
CA HIS A 376 -0.77 -9.83 1.81
C HIS A 376 -2.02 -10.70 1.54
N PHE A 377 -2.92 -10.78 2.53
CA PHE A 377 -4.10 -11.65 2.53
C PHE A 377 -5.06 -11.49 1.32
N GLU A 378 -5.02 -10.36 0.61
CA GLU A 378 -5.87 -10.13 -0.57
C GLU A 378 -5.29 -10.77 -1.83
N ASN A 379 -3.97 -11.01 -1.87
CA ASN A 379 -3.25 -11.52 -3.05
C ASN A 379 -3.18 -13.05 -3.10
N LEU A 380 -3.94 -13.72 -2.22
CA LEU A 380 -3.94 -15.17 -2.05
C LEU A 380 -5.37 -15.70 -1.95
N ILE A 381 -5.68 -16.74 -2.73
CA ILE A 381 -6.95 -17.46 -2.68
C ILE A 381 -6.70 -18.92 -2.28
N ALA A 382 -7.45 -19.41 -1.30
CA ALA A 382 -7.52 -20.82 -0.94
C ALA A 382 -8.57 -21.54 -1.78
N ALA A 383 -8.13 -22.14 -2.89
CA ALA A 383 -8.96 -22.93 -3.79
C ALA A 383 -8.84 -24.42 -3.42
N GLY A 384 -9.48 -24.83 -2.32
CA GLY A 384 -9.33 -26.16 -1.74
C GLY A 384 -7.90 -26.35 -1.24
N GLU A 385 -7.25 -27.44 -1.64
CA GLU A 385 -5.84 -27.68 -1.30
C GLU A 385 -4.83 -26.80 -2.06
N GLN A 386 -5.29 -25.95 -2.97
CA GLN A 386 -4.44 -25.12 -3.83
C GLN A 386 -4.42 -23.67 -3.34
N PRO A 387 -3.33 -23.20 -2.71
CA PRO A 387 -3.07 -21.77 -2.60
C PRO A 387 -2.78 -21.20 -3.98
N VAL A 388 -3.47 -20.12 -4.36
CA VAL A 388 -3.26 -19.45 -5.65
C VAL A 388 -2.93 -17.99 -5.41
N LEU A 389 -1.76 -17.58 -5.91
CA LEU A 389 -1.32 -16.20 -5.94
C LEU A 389 -2.02 -15.49 -7.10
N ILE A 390 -2.78 -14.44 -6.82
CA ILE A 390 -3.57 -13.74 -7.84
C ILE A 390 -2.97 -12.44 -8.31
N ASP A 391 -1.95 -11.91 -7.63
CA ASP A 391 -1.22 -10.74 -8.10
C ASP A 391 0.29 -10.93 -7.99
N LEU A 392 0.97 -10.83 -9.13
CA LEU A 392 2.39 -11.18 -9.32
C LEU A 392 3.22 -9.98 -9.81
N GLU A 393 2.62 -8.79 -9.84
CA GLU A 393 3.28 -7.60 -10.38
C GLU A 393 4.44 -7.11 -9.49
N SER A 394 4.51 -7.52 -8.23
CA SER A 394 5.56 -7.14 -7.28
C SER A 394 6.74 -8.15 -7.20
N LEU A 395 6.86 -9.06 -8.17
CA LEU A 395 8.06 -9.90 -8.31
C LEU A 395 9.27 -9.07 -8.76
N PHE A 396 10.49 -9.56 -8.45
CA PHE A 396 11.75 -8.89 -8.79
C PHE A 396 11.83 -7.44 -8.27
N HIS A 397 11.28 -7.15 -7.09
CA HIS A 397 11.13 -5.78 -6.61
C HIS A 397 12.52 -5.13 -6.33
N PRO A 398 12.90 -4.08 -7.08
CA PRO A 398 14.22 -3.47 -6.98
C PRO A 398 14.38 -2.61 -5.72
N ARG A 399 15.63 -2.26 -5.38
CA ARG A 399 15.96 -1.52 -4.14
C ARG A 399 16.55 -0.15 -4.45
N ALA A 400 16.06 0.87 -3.74
CA ALA A 400 16.56 2.23 -3.80
C ALA A 400 17.17 2.65 -2.45
N GLY A 401 18.20 3.50 -2.49
CA GLY A 401 18.68 4.25 -1.31
C GLY A 401 19.79 3.59 -0.49
N GLY A 402 20.65 2.77 -1.11
CA GLY A 402 21.68 1.98 -0.43
C GLY A 402 22.92 2.72 0.08
N GLN A 403 22.98 4.06 0.06
CA GLN A 403 24.24 4.80 0.38
C GLN A 403 24.15 5.93 1.43
N ASP A 404 22.96 6.41 1.81
CA ASP A 404 22.84 7.67 2.60
C ASP A 404 22.14 7.54 3.97
N LEU A 405 22.04 6.34 4.54
CA LEU A 405 21.36 6.10 5.82
C LEU A 405 22.37 5.61 6.89
N HIS A 406 22.10 5.88 8.16
CA HIS A 406 22.98 5.48 9.28
C HIS A 406 23.01 3.96 9.50
N GLU A 407 24.20 3.40 9.75
CA GLU A 407 24.51 1.97 9.60
C GLU A 407 23.73 0.98 10.49
N ALA A 408 23.44 1.25 11.77
CA ALA A 408 22.91 0.22 12.68
C ALA A 408 21.44 -0.18 12.43
N ASP A 409 20.54 0.78 12.28
CA ASP A 409 19.13 0.51 11.93
C ASP A 409 18.99 0.05 10.49
N LEU A 410 19.89 0.52 9.63
CA LEU A 410 20.04 -0.03 8.29
C LEU A 410 20.33 -1.51 8.36
N LEU A 411 21.25 -2.00 9.20
CA LEU A 411 21.58 -3.42 9.23
C LEU A 411 20.37 -4.29 9.58
N ALA A 412 19.60 -3.92 10.62
CA ALA A 412 18.47 -4.72 11.06
C ALA A 412 17.25 -4.57 10.13
N GLY A 413 16.95 -3.34 9.70
CA GLY A 413 15.89 -3.06 8.73
C GLY A 413 16.19 -3.65 7.35
N ASP A 414 17.44 -3.56 6.88
CA ASP A 414 17.90 -4.17 5.63
C ASP A 414 17.88 -5.70 5.75
N ALA A 415 18.30 -6.28 6.87
CA ALA A 415 18.20 -7.73 7.07
C ALA A 415 16.75 -8.24 7.07
N LEU A 416 15.82 -7.56 7.76
CA LEU A 416 14.38 -7.84 7.66
C LEU A 416 13.90 -7.70 6.21
N SER A 417 14.36 -6.67 5.49
CA SER A 417 14.05 -6.47 4.07
C SER A 417 14.72 -7.49 3.13
N ARG A 418 15.73 -8.22 3.59
CA ARG A 418 16.42 -9.29 2.85
C ARG A 418 15.97 -10.67 3.26
N SER A 419 15.11 -10.78 4.27
CA SER A 419 14.57 -12.05 4.73
C SER A 419 13.25 -12.38 4.06
N VAL A 420 12.80 -13.60 4.31
CA VAL A 420 11.49 -14.12 3.91
C VAL A 420 10.30 -13.26 4.41
N LEU A 421 10.49 -12.42 5.44
CA LEU A 421 9.42 -11.56 5.97
C LEU A 421 8.98 -10.49 4.96
N ARG A 422 9.88 -9.99 4.12
CA ARG A 422 9.56 -8.97 3.10
C ARG A 422 8.51 -9.44 2.09
N VAL A 423 8.34 -10.76 1.91
CA VAL A 423 7.34 -11.33 1.01
C VAL A 423 5.93 -10.87 1.43
N GLY A 424 5.64 -10.73 2.73
CA GLY A 424 4.34 -10.30 3.25
C GLY A 424 3.37 -11.44 3.58
N MET A 425 3.76 -12.69 3.35
CA MET A 425 2.94 -13.87 3.66
C MET A 425 2.95 -14.26 5.14
N LEU A 426 4.05 -13.97 5.84
CA LEU A 426 4.25 -14.41 7.23
C LEU A 426 3.58 -13.45 8.22
N PRO A 427 2.99 -13.96 9.32
CA PRO A 427 2.38 -13.15 10.37
C PRO A 427 3.25 -12.00 10.86
N GLN A 428 2.74 -10.79 10.72
CA GLN A 428 3.38 -9.59 11.24
C GLN A 428 2.33 -8.51 11.47
N ARG A 429 2.18 -8.10 12.74
CA ARG A 429 1.30 -6.98 13.08
C ARG A 429 1.87 -5.67 12.54
N SER A 430 1.02 -4.92 11.89
CA SER A 430 1.30 -3.59 11.36
C SER A 430 0.42 -2.54 12.02
N TRP A 431 0.91 -1.30 12.04
CA TRP A 431 0.17 -0.12 12.52
C TRP A 431 -0.24 -0.15 14.00
N SER A 432 0.57 -0.79 14.85
CA SER A 432 0.44 -0.66 16.30
C SER A 432 0.67 0.80 16.73
N ASN A 433 -0.15 1.31 17.64
CA ASN A 433 -0.05 2.65 18.19
C ASN A 433 -0.53 2.70 19.65
N ALA A 434 -0.65 3.88 20.25
CA ALA A 434 -1.02 4.01 21.68
C ALA A 434 -2.44 3.51 21.97
N GLU A 435 -3.29 3.48 20.95
CA GLU A 435 -4.70 3.16 21.07
C GLU A 435 -5.04 1.81 20.43
N SER A 436 -4.13 1.16 19.69
CA SER A 436 -4.38 -0.08 18.94
C SER A 436 -3.15 -0.99 18.93
N GLU A 437 -3.38 -2.29 19.14
CA GLU A 437 -2.38 -3.36 19.01
C GLU A 437 -1.98 -3.66 17.55
N GLY A 438 -2.47 -2.87 16.59
CA GLY A 438 -2.27 -3.11 15.16
C GLY A 438 -3.12 -4.27 14.64
N VAL A 439 -2.90 -4.61 13.37
CA VAL A 439 -3.58 -5.71 12.68
C VAL A 439 -2.58 -6.53 11.88
N ASP A 440 -2.87 -7.82 11.71
CA ASP A 440 -2.14 -8.71 10.83
C ASP A 440 -2.84 -8.78 9.47
N LEU A 441 -2.15 -8.29 8.44
CA LEU A 441 -2.59 -8.35 7.04
C LEU A 441 -1.80 -9.39 6.23
N SER A 442 -0.99 -10.21 6.89
CA SER A 442 -0.18 -11.21 6.20
C SER A 442 -1.02 -12.25 5.47
N GLY A 443 -0.44 -12.81 4.40
CA GLY A 443 -1.06 -13.88 3.62
C GLY A 443 -1.52 -15.09 4.45
N LEU A 444 -0.81 -15.45 5.52
CA LEU A 444 -1.11 -16.62 6.35
C LEU A 444 -1.86 -16.28 7.65
N GLY A 445 -1.53 -15.15 8.29
CA GLY A 445 -1.98 -14.81 9.63
C GLY A 445 -3.27 -14.00 9.71
N SER A 446 -3.69 -13.35 8.61
CA SER A 446 -4.84 -12.44 8.66
C SER A 446 -6.14 -13.14 9.06
N LEU A 447 -6.81 -12.60 10.09
CA LEU A 447 -8.08 -13.09 10.64
C LEU A 447 -9.22 -12.13 10.35
N ALA A 448 -10.44 -12.68 10.20
CA ALA A 448 -11.66 -11.90 10.20
C ALA A 448 -11.92 -11.28 11.59
N GLY A 449 -12.63 -10.14 11.63
CA GLY A 449 -13.07 -9.53 12.89
C GLY A 449 -12.03 -8.66 13.60
N GLN A 450 -10.80 -8.57 13.07
CA GLN A 450 -9.79 -7.63 13.55
C GLN A 450 -10.32 -6.19 13.56
N ILE A 451 -9.96 -5.41 14.57
CA ILE A 451 -10.43 -4.03 14.67
C ILE A 451 -9.51 -3.10 13.90
N SER A 452 -10.08 -2.26 13.02
CA SER A 452 -9.31 -1.29 12.24
C SER A 452 -8.41 -0.43 13.14
N PRO A 453 -7.09 -0.32 12.87
CA PRO A 453 -6.17 0.40 13.76
C PRO A 453 -6.53 1.89 13.88
N SER A 454 -6.98 2.46 12.77
CA SER A 454 -7.48 3.83 12.69
C SER A 454 -9.01 3.85 12.70
N ALA A 455 -9.57 4.91 13.27
CA ALA A 455 -11.02 5.13 13.22
C ALA A 455 -11.44 5.49 11.79
N MET A 456 -12.33 4.69 11.22
CA MET A 456 -12.85 4.88 9.87
C MET A 456 -14.00 5.88 9.90
N ALA A 457 -14.09 6.69 8.85
CA ALA A 457 -15.13 7.68 8.71
C ALA A 457 -16.46 7.01 8.34
N TYR A 458 -17.55 7.39 9.01
CA TYR A 458 -18.90 6.91 8.73
C TYR A 458 -19.92 8.04 8.93
N TRP A 459 -21.10 7.90 8.32
CA TRP A 459 -22.18 8.86 8.45
C TRP A 459 -23.06 8.52 9.65
N GLU A 460 -23.15 9.44 10.60
CA GLU A 460 -24.10 9.38 11.72
C GLU A 460 -25.31 10.26 11.38
N GLY A 461 -26.52 9.81 11.72
CA GLY A 461 -27.75 10.53 11.39
C GLY A 461 -28.06 10.56 9.88
N GLY A 462 -27.76 9.49 9.15
CA GLY A 462 -28.05 9.41 7.72
C GLY A 462 -29.52 9.71 7.40
N GLY A 463 -29.76 10.52 6.37
CA GLY A 463 -31.10 10.88 5.91
C GLY A 463 -31.75 12.04 6.68
N THR A 464 -31.00 12.77 7.50
CA THR A 464 -31.49 13.90 8.31
C THR A 464 -30.65 15.15 8.09
N ASP A 465 -31.18 16.33 8.46
CA ASP A 465 -30.44 17.61 8.49
C ASP A 465 -29.43 17.72 9.66
N GLU A 466 -29.27 16.65 10.41
CA GLU A 466 -28.28 16.45 11.49
C GLU A 466 -27.15 15.50 11.06
N MET A 467 -27.16 15.04 9.81
CA MET A 467 -26.17 14.13 9.27
C MET A 467 -24.76 14.67 9.46
N ARG A 468 -23.86 13.89 10.04
CA ARG A 468 -22.47 14.31 10.27
C ARG A 468 -21.48 13.18 10.03
N LEU A 469 -20.25 13.56 9.69
CA LEU A 469 -19.15 12.63 9.59
C LEU A 469 -18.63 12.32 11.00
N ALA A 470 -18.82 11.09 11.44
CA ALA A 470 -18.24 10.56 12.67
C ALA A 470 -17.11 9.58 12.32
N ARG A 471 -16.28 9.24 13.32
CA ARG A 471 -15.23 8.23 13.17
C ARG A 471 -15.40 7.15 14.22
N LYS A 472 -15.32 5.89 13.81
CA LYS A 472 -15.27 4.74 14.73
C LYS A 472 -14.37 3.65 14.18
N ARG A 473 -13.76 2.88 15.07
CA ARG A 473 -13.08 1.65 14.65
C ARG A 473 -14.12 0.59 14.32
N MET A 474 -13.86 -0.20 13.29
CA MET A 474 -14.79 -1.19 12.78
C MET A 474 -14.11 -2.54 12.62
N ALA A 475 -14.88 -3.62 12.76
CA ALA A 475 -14.41 -4.96 12.47
C ALA A 475 -14.10 -5.09 10.97
N MET A 476 -12.90 -5.52 10.65
CA MET A 476 -12.41 -5.79 9.31
C MET A 476 -12.95 -7.14 8.84
N ARG A 477 -13.30 -7.21 7.56
CA ARG A 477 -13.71 -8.47 6.92
C ARG A 477 -12.49 -9.35 6.71
N GLY A 478 -12.66 -10.67 6.84
CA GLY A 478 -11.61 -11.63 6.50
C GLY A 478 -11.39 -11.75 4.99
N GLY A 479 -10.28 -12.37 4.61
CA GLY A 479 -9.94 -12.68 3.23
C GLY A 479 -10.41 -14.06 2.77
N LYS A 480 -10.01 -14.40 1.53
CA LYS A 480 -10.19 -15.72 0.92
C LYS A 480 -8.89 -16.56 0.95
N ASN A 481 -7.92 -16.14 1.75
CA ASN A 481 -6.53 -16.63 1.77
C ASN A 481 -6.29 -17.89 2.60
N ARG A 482 -7.20 -18.21 3.53
CA ARG A 482 -7.05 -19.34 4.46
C ARG A 482 -7.88 -20.53 4.00
N PRO A 483 -7.36 -21.76 4.13
CA PRO A 483 -8.12 -22.94 3.80
C PRO A 483 -9.22 -23.14 4.85
N LEU A 484 -10.34 -23.71 4.41
CA LEU A 484 -11.41 -24.19 5.28
C LEU A 484 -11.41 -25.72 5.21
N LEU A 485 -11.82 -26.40 6.28
CA LEU A 485 -12.07 -27.83 6.30
C LEU A 485 -13.57 -28.05 6.56
N ASP A 486 -14.28 -28.60 5.58
CA ASP A 486 -15.75 -28.74 5.61
C ASP A 486 -16.47 -27.43 6.00
N GLY A 487 -15.95 -26.29 5.55
CA GLY A 487 -16.47 -24.96 5.83
C GLY A 487 -16.03 -24.35 7.17
N ALA A 488 -15.30 -25.08 8.01
CA ALA A 488 -14.76 -24.58 9.28
C ALA A 488 -13.34 -24.01 9.12
N GLU A 489 -13.02 -22.98 9.91
CA GLU A 489 -11.66 -22.43 9.98
C GLU A 489 -10.69 -23.45 10.59
N VAL A 490 -9.45 -23.46 10.08
CA VAL A 490 -8.36 -24.24 10.65
C VAL A 490 -7.32 -23.32 11.29
N ASP A 491 -6.72 -23.77 12.38
CA ASP A 491 -5.61 -23.06 13.02
C ASP A 491 -4.35 -23.23 12.18
N LEU A 492 -3.69 -22.10 11.86
CA LEU A 492 -2.42 -22.08 11.14
C LEU A 492 -1.32 -22.80 11.92
N LEU A 493 -1.34 -22.70 13.25
CA LEU A 493 -0.28 -23.23 14.11
C LEU A 493 -0.21 -24.75 14.09
N ASP A 494 -1.35 -25.42 13.88
CA ASP A 494 -1.42 -26.88 13.71
C ASP A 494 -0.66 -27.38 12.48
N PHE A 495 -0.34 -26.49 11.53
CA PHE A 495 0.34 -26.82 10.28
C PHE A 495 1.68 -26.12 10.08
N ALA A 496 2.28 -25.58 11.15
CA ALA A 496 3.59 -24.92 11.10
C ALA A 496 4.68 -25.83 10.52
N ASP A 497 4.66 -27.12 10.86
CA ASP A 497 5.62 -28.11 10.36
C ASP A 497 5.48 -28.32 8.84
N GLN A 498 4.26 -28.29 8.29
CA GLN A 498 4.04 -28.42 6.84
C GLN A 498 4.58 -27.21 6.09
N ILE A 499 4.43 -26.00 6.64
CA ILE A 499 5.02 -24.78 6.07
C ILE A 499 6.54 -24.89 6.03
N VAL A 500 7.15 -25.31 7.15
CA VAL A 500 8.61 -25.51 7.25
C VAL A 500 9.10 -26.60 6.29
N ALA A 501 8.38 -27.72 6.17
CA ALA A 501 8.71 -28.81 5.26
C ALA A 501 8.62 -28.38 3.79
N GLY A 502 7.56 -27.66 3.42
CA GLY A 502 7.36 -27.13 2.08
C GLY A 502 8.45 -26.11 1.69
N PHE A 503 8.76 -25.19 2.61
CA PHE A 503 9.82 -24.20 2.43
C PHE A 503 11.18 -24.88 2.22
N THR A 504 11.51 -25.83 3.08
CA THR A 504 12.78 -26.57 3.03
C THR A 504 12.92 -27.34 1.71
N THR A 505 11.86 -28.04 1.31
CA THR A 505 11.85 -28.84 0.08
C THR A 505 12.04 -27.97 -1.15
N MET A 506 11.32 -26.85 -1.24
CA MET A 506 11.44 -25.94 -2.37
C MET A 506 12.79 -25.21 -2.36
N TYR A 507 13.27 -24.74 -1.21
CA TYR A 507 14.56 -24.06 -1.09
C TYR A 507 15.70 -24.96 -1.60
N ARG A 508 15.73 -26.23 -1.16
CA ARG A 508 16.74 -27.19 -1.59
C ARG A 508 16.62 -27.55 -3.08
N LEU A 509 15.40 -27.57 -3.64
CA LEU A 509 15.20 -27.68 -5.07
C LEU A 509 15.84 -26.48 -5.80
N LEU A 510 15.54 -25.25 -5.38
CA LEU A 510 16.11 -24.04 -5.98
C LEU A 510 17.64 -23.99 -5.86
N LEU A 511 18.20 -24.45 -4.74
CA LEU A 511 19.65 -24.59 -4.56
C LEU A 511 20.26 -25.60 -5.53
N ARG A 512 19.64 -26.77 -5.69
CA ARG A 512 20.10 -27.83 -6.61
C ARG A 512 20.02 -27.38 -8.08
N GLU A 513 18.95 -26.68 -8.43
CA GLU A 513 18.66 -26.20 -9.77
C GLU A 513 19.27 -24.82 -10.09
N ARG A 514 20.09 -24.28 -9.18
CA ARG A 514 20.62 -22.92 -9.24
C ARG A 514 21.28 -22.58 -10.57
N ASP A 515 22.10 -23.48 -11.10
CA ASP A 515 22.85 -23.21 -12.33
C ASP A 515 21.92 -23.17 -13.55
N ALA A 516 20.86 -24.00 -13.57
CA ALA A 516 19.84 -23.96 -14.62
C ALA A 516 18.97 -22.70 -14.53
N LEU A 517 18.64 -22.24 -13.31
CA LEU A 517 17.92 -20.99 -13.08
C LEU A 517 18.74 -19.76 -13.52
N LEU A 518 20.05 -19.79 -13.31
CA LEU A 518 20.98 -18.69 -13.65
C LEU A 518 21.49 -18.72 -15.10
N ALA A 519 21.19 -19.77 -15.87
CA ALA A 519 21.61 -19.88 -17.26
C ALA A 519 21.03 -18.75 -18.13
N ALA A 520 21.74 -18.39 -19.21
CA ALA A 520 21.34 -17.29 -20.10
C ALA A 520 20.01 -17.56 -20.82
N ASP A 521 19.69 -18.84 -21.04
CA ASP A 521 18.44 -19.37 -21.58
C ASP A 521 17.55 -20.03 -20.50
N GLY A 522 17.92 -19.85 -19.22
CA GLY A 522 17.17 -20.37 -18.08
C GLY A 522 15.82 -19.66 -17.90
N PRO A 523 14.93 -20.23 -17.08
CA PRO A 523 13.57 -19.71 -16.91
C PRO A 523 13.54 -18.29 -16.32
N LEU A 524 14.58 -17.85 -15.59
CA LEU A 524 14.66 -16.47 -15.08
C LEU A 524 15.03 -15.44 -16.14
N ALA A 525 15.66 -15.85 -17.25
CA ALA A 525 16.04 -14.92 -18.32
C ALA A 525 14.82 -14.31 -19.03
N GLN A 526 13.70 -15.04 -19.06
CA GLN A 526 12.48 -14.61 -19.73
C GLN A 526 11.83 -13.39 -19.04
N PHE A 527 12.02 -13.24 -17.72
CA PHE A 527 11.49 -12.13 -16.96
C PHE A 527 12.19 -10.79 -17.22
N ALA A 528 13.36 -10.79 -17.86
CA ALA A 528 14.22 -9.61 -17.95
C ALA A 528 13.49 -8.35 -18.43
N ALA A 529 12.61 -8.50 -19.41
CA ALA A 529 11.88 -7.41 -20.05
C ALA A 529 10.45 -7.19 -19.51
N ASP A 530 9.99 -7.99 -18.54
CA ASP A 530 8.62 -7.92 -18.03
C ASP A 530 8.35 -6.59 -17.30
N GLU A 531 7.11 -6.12 -17.35
CA GLU A 531 6.69 -4.99 -16.52
C GLU A 531 6.42 -5.49 -15.08
N ILE A 532 7.09 -4.88 -14.11
CA ILE A 532 6.86 -5.09 -12.67
C ILE A 532 6.45 -3.78 -11.99
N ARG A 533 5.64 -3.87 -10.93
CA ARG A 533 5.24 -2.75 -10.08
C ARG A 533 6.31 -2.45 -9.05
N VAL A 534 6.60 -1.15 -8.89
CA VAL A 534 7.46 -0.63 -7.84
C VAL A 534 6.58 0.05 -6.80
N ILE A 535 6.48 -0.58 -5.63
CA ILE A 535 5.80 0.01 -4.47
C ILE A 535 6.75 1.01 -3.79
N ALA A 536 6.56 2.30 -4.08
CA ALA A 536 7.33 3.38 -3.46
C ALA A 536 6.84 3.69 -2.04
N ARG A 537 5.51 3.64 -1.84
CA ARG A 537 4.81 3.78 -0.56
C ARG A 537 3.63 2.82 -0.54
N ALA A 538 3.24 2.40 0.65
CA ALA A 538 2.08 1.55 0.82
C ALA A 538 0.79 2.27 0.37
N THR A 539 -0.09 1.57 -0.35
CA THR A 539 -1.28 2.14 -0.97
C THR A 539 -2.20 2.86 0.03
N HIS A 540 -2.34 2.33 1.25
CA HIS A 540 -3.17 2.97 2.29
C HIS A 540 -2.77 4.43 2.59
N VAL A 541 -1.49 4.79 2.44
CA VAL A 541 -1.01 6.17 2.62
C VAL A 541 -1.60 7.08 1.53
N TYR A 542 -1.56 6.62 0.28
CA TYR A 542 -2.17 7.35 -0.83
C TYR A 542 -3.69 7.41 -0.71
N ALA A 543 -4.34 6.31 -0.35
CA ALA A 543 -5.79 6.25 -0.15
C ALA A 543 -6.25 7.23 0.95
N LEU A 544 -5.49 7.33 2.05
CA LEU A 544 -5.76 8.29 3.12
C LEU A 544 -5.59 9.74 2.65
N LEU A 545 -4.46 10.07 2.03
CA LEU A 545 -4.24 11.42 1.47
C LEU A 545 -5.33 11.79 0.48
N LEU A 546 -5.71 10.85 -0.38
CA LEU A 546 -6.71 11.09 -1.39
C LEU A 546 -8.10 11.31 -0.79
N GLY A 547 -8.52 10.44 0.14
CA GLY A 547 -9.80 10.55 0.83
C GLY A 547 -9.93 11.82 1.68
N GLU A 548 -8.84 12.25 2.34
CA GLU A 548 -8.83 13.53 3.05
C GLU A 548 -8.80 14.74 2.11
N SER A 549 -8.24 14.60 0.89
CA SER A 549 -8.25 15.67 -0.12
C SER A 549 -9.65 16.07 -0.59
N TYR A 550 -10.68 15.26 -0.28
CA TYR A 550 -12.09 15.55 -0.55
C TYR A 550 -12.79 16.32 0.58
N HIS A 551 -12.04 16.80 1.57
CA HIS A 551 -12.59 17.70 2.59
C HIS A 551 -13.03 19.05 1.96
N PRO A 552 -14.18 19.63 2.36
CA PRO A 552 -14.68 20.87 1.76
C PRO A 552 -13.67 22.02 1.77
N ASP A 553 -12.92 22.21 2.86
CA ASP A 553 -11.87 23.24 2.96
C ASP A 553 -10.76 23.10 1.90
N LEU A 554 -10.49 21.87 1.44
CA LEU A 554 -9.50 21.61 0.41
C LEU A 554 -10.12 21.69 -0.99
N LEU A 555 -11.44 21.51 -1.12
CA LEU A 555 -12.14 21.56 -2.40
C LEU A 555 -12.55 22.97 -2.83
N ARG A 556 -12.27 24.02 -2.04
CA ARG A 556 -12.47 25.43 -2.44
C ARG A 556 -11.32 25.98 -3.30
N SER A 557 -10.12 25.42 -3.17
CA SER A 557 -8.93 25.91 -3.87
C SER A 557 -7.93 24.78 -4.08
N ALA A 558 -7.49 24.59 -5.33
CA ALA A 558 -6.51 23.57 -5.68
C ALA A 558 -5.18 23.78 -4.96
N LEU A 559 -4.80 25.02 -4.62
CA LEU A 559 -3.62 25.31 -3.81
C LEU A 559 -3.69 24.69 -2.40
N ASP A 560 -4.89 24.58 -1.82
CA ASP A 560 -5.06 23.91 -0.52
C ASP A 560 -4.90 22.38 -0.67
N ARG A 561 -5.30 21.80 -1.81
CA ARG A 561 -4.99 20.40 -2.15
C ARG A 561 -3.51 20.18 -2.44
N ASP A 562 -2.84 21.08 -3.17
CA ASP A 562 -1.39 21.02 -3.40
C ASP A 562 -0.63 20.98 -2.07
N ARG A 563 -0.94 21.93 -1.18
CA ARG A 563 -0.38 21.96 0.18
C ARG A 563 -0.71 20.69 0.95
N HIS A 564 -1.91 20.13 0.80
CA HIS A 564 -2.27 18.87 1.44
C HIS A 564 -1.39 17.71 0.98
N PHE A 565 -1.20 17.55 -0.34
CA PHE A 565 -0.39 16.49 -0.93
C PHE A 565 1.10 16.65 -0.69
N ASP A 566 1.59 17.84 -0.34
CA ASP A 566 2.96 18.02 0.14
C ASP A 566 3.29 17.23 1.42
N ARG A 567 2.31 16.60 2.08
CA ARG A 567 2.57 15.54 3.08
C ARG A 567 3.38 14.37 2.53
N LEU A 568 3.47 14.20 1.21
CA LEU A 568 4.38 13.25 0.58
C LEU A 568 5.86 13.53 0.93
N TRP A 569 6.21 14.76 1.32
CA TRP A 569 7.56 15.08 1.77
C TRP A 569 7.92 14.46 3.13
N VAL A 570 6.93 13.98 3.89
CA VAL A 570 7.19 13.28 5.16
C VAL A 570 8.06 12.04 4.90
N GLY A 571 9.21 12.00 5.56
CA GLY A 571 10.18 10.92 5.45
C GLY A 571 11.21 11.08 4.32
N VAL A 572 11.21 12.20 3.57
CA VAL A 572 12.26 12.50 2.56
C VAL A 572 13.63 12.70 3.20
N ASP A 573 13.67 13.26 4.41
CA ASP A 573 14.89 13.35 5.24
C ASP A 573 15.56 11.99 5.46
N ARG A 574 14.76 10.94 5.66
CA ARG A 574 15.21 9.55 5.83
C ARG A 574 15.33 8.78 4.52
N ARG A 575 14.62 9.20 3.47
CA ARG A 575 14.62 8.54 2.16
C ARG A 575 14.66 9.60 1.05
N PRO A 576 15.84 10.22 0.81
CA PRO A 576 15.96 11.35 -0.11
C PRO A 576 15.52 11.03 -1.55
N HIS A 577 15.70 9.78 -1.98
CA HIS A 577 15.29 9.31 -3.30
C HIS A 577 13.78 9.51 -3.58
N LEU A 578 12.92 9.51 -2.54
CA LEU A 578 11.49 9.73 -2.70
C LEU A 578 11.17 11.10 -3.30
N MET A 579 12.01 12.11 -3.07
CA MET A 579 11.85 13.45 -3.64
C MET A 579 11.66 13.38 -5.17
N ARG A 580 12.38 12.49 -5.86
CA ARG A 580 12.30 12.34 -7.32
C ARG A 580 10.95 11.78 -7.81
N LEU A 581 10.16 11.15 -6.94
CA LEU A 581 8.87 10.56 -7.27
C LEU A 581 7.68 11.50 -7.00
N ILE A 582 7.84 12.45 -6.07
CA ILE A 582 6.75 13.32 -5.58
C ILE A 582 5.98 14.06 -6.68
N PRO A 583 6.61 14.61 -7.74
CA PRO A 583 5.86 15.27 -8.82
C PRO A 583 4.85 14.32 -9.50
N TYR A 584 5.27 13.07 -9.71
CA TYR A 584 4.44 12.03 -10.31
C TYR A 584 3.34 11.54 -9.35
N GLU A 585 3.68 11.38 -8.07
CA GLU A 585 2.71 11.05 -7.02
C GLU A 585 1.61 12.12 -6.93
N ARG A 586 1.98 13.41 -6.93
CA ARG A 586 1.03 14.54 -6.92
C ARG A 586 0.14 14.52 -8.16
N ALA A 587 0.71 14.30 -9.35
CA ALA A 587 -0.04 14.28 -10.60
C ALA A 587 -1.15 13.21 -10.60
N ASP A 588 -0.87 12.02 -10.09
CA ASP A 588 -1.87 10.94 -9.98
C ASP A 588 -2.94 11.25 -8.93
N LEU A 589 -2.54 11.73 -7.75
CA LEU A 589 -3.47 12.11 -6.68
C LEU A 589 -4.40 13.26 -7.07
N HIS A 590 -3.92 14.23 -7.86
CA HIS A 590 -4.77 15.31 -8.37
C HIS A 590 -5.87 14.80 -9.30
N ARG A 591 -5.63 13.72 -10.04
CA ARG A 591 -6.63 13.03 -10.90
C ARG A 591 -7.54 12.07 -10.14
N GLY A 592 -7.25 11.83 -8.87
CA GLY A 592 -8.02 10.88 -8.05
C GLY A 592 -7.55 9.43 -8.17
N ASP A 593 -6.34 9.20 -8.66
CA ASP A 593 -5.73 7.87 -8.77
C ASP A 593 -4.74 7.64 -7.65
N ILE A 594 -4.53 6.37 -7.32
CA ILE A 594 -3.40 5.94 -6.50
C ILE A 594 -2.14 6.00 -7.37
N PRO A 595 -1.06 6.66 -6.93
CA PRO A 595 0.22 6.67 -7.64
C PRO A 595 0.72 5.26 -7.97
N MET A 596 1.19 5.10 -9.20
CA MET A 596 1.71 3.83 -9.71
C MET A 596 3.07 4.05 -10.35
N PHE A 597 4.03 3.20 -9.98
CA PHE A 597 5.36 3.15 -10.58
C PHE A 597 5.66 1.76 -11.09
N THR A 598 6.39 1.68 -12.19
CA THR A 598 6.78 0.42 -12.82
C THR A 598 8.27 0.38 -13.15
N SER A 599 8.80 -0.81 -13.34
CA SER A 599 10.17 -1.04 -13.79
C SER A 599 10.22 -2.33 -14.61
N ARG A 600 11.43 -2.72 -15.04
CA ARG A 600 11.70 -4.05 -15.58
C ARG A 600 12.72 -4.76 -14.70
N PRO A 601 12.67 -6.09 -14.56
CA PRO A 601 13.65 -6.82 -13.77
C PRO A 601 15.09 -6.54 -14.18
N ASP A 602 15.39 -6.28 -15.46
CA ASP A 602 16.73 -5.97 -15.97
C ASP A 602 17.17 -4.50 -15.82
N SER A 603 16.31 -3.64 -15.30
CA SER A 603 16.50 -2.19 -15.33
C SER A 603 16.79 -1.61 -13.95
N ARG A 604 17.51 -0.47 -13.95
CA ARG A 604 17.70 0.39 -12.76
C ARG A 604 16.85 1.65 -12.80
N ASP A 605 16.02 1.77 -13.83
CA ASP A 605 15.13 2.90 -14.03
C ASP A 605 13.76 2.60 -13.42
N VAL A 606 13.03 3.65 -13.02
CA VAL A 606 11.62 3.56 -12.66
C VAL A 606 10.80 4.41 -13.63
N CYS A 607 9.59 3.97 -13.96
CA CYS A 607 8.68 4.66 -14.86
C CYS A 607 7.42 5.11 -14.09
N SER A 608 6.96 6.34 -14.35
CA SER A 608 5.72 6.86 -13.79
C SER A 608 4.48 6.19 -14.40
N SER A 609 3.30 6.47 -13.85
CA SER A 609 2.01 6.04 -14.39
C SER A 609 1.78 6.48 -15.84
N ALA A 610 2.38 7.60 -16.25
CA ALA A 610 2.31 8.17 -17.60
C ALA A 610 3.39 7.61 -18.55
N GLY A 611 4.25 6.70 -18.08
CA GLY A 611 5.35 6.13 -18.85
C GLY A 611 6.62 6.99 -18.89
N GLU A 612 6.71 8.05 -18.08
CA GLU A 612 7.92 8.86 -18.01
C GLU A 612 9.03 8.14 -17.25
N ARG A 613 10.21 8.07 -17.86
CA ARG A 613 11.36 7.35 -17.32
C ARG A 613 12.20 8.22 -16.39
N ILE A 614 12.41 7.72 -15.17
CA ILE A 614 13.30 8.29 -14.15
C ILE A 614 14.55 7.40 -14.11
N ALA A 615 15.60 7.84 -14.82
CA ALA A 615 16.80 7.04 -15.03
C ALA A 615 17.65 6.88 -13.76
N GLY A 616 18.29 5.72 -13.59
CA GLY A 616 19.22 5.45 -12.48
C GLY A 616 18.59 5.73 -11.12
N PHE A 617 17.38 5.21 -10.90
CA PHE A 617 16.67 5.36 -9.63
C PHE A 617 17.09 4.30 -8.60
N PHE A 618 17.39 3.09 -9.06
CA PHE A 618 17.80 1.97 -8.23
C PHE A 618 19.32 1.74 -8.28
N ASP A 619 19.86 1.19 -7.20
CA ASP A 619 21.29 0.83 -7.11
C ASP A 619 21.61 -0.44 -7.88
N ALA A 620 20.66 -1.39 -7.90
CA ALA A 620 20.72 -2.64 -8.64
C ALA A 620 19.35 -2.96 -9.26
N SER A 621 19.36 -3.71 -10.36
CA SER A 621 18.14 -4.20 -10.99
C SER A 621 17.53 -5.34 -10.16
N GLY A 622 16.22 -5.59 -10.31
CA GLY A 622 15.54 -6.68 -9.63
C GLY A 622 16.13 -8.05 -9.95
N LEU A 623 16.48 -8.27 -11.22
CA LEU A 623 17.09 -9.50 -11.71
C LEU A 623 18.50 -9.71 -11.17
N ASP A 624 19.29 -8.65 -11.01
CA ASP A 624 20.62 -8.75 -10.39
C ASP A 624 20.52 -9.14 -8.91
N LEU A 625 19.53 -8.61 -8.19
CA LEU A 625 19.26 -8.98 -6.80
C LEU A 625 18.84 -10.46 -6.69
N VAL A 626 17.95 -10.92 -7.57
CA VAL A 626 17.56 -12.35 -7.63
C VAL A 626 18.77 -13.24 -7.94
N ARG A 627 19.61 -12.86 -8.90
CA ARG A 627 20.85 -13.58 -9.22
C ARG A 627 21.81 -13.63 -8.03
N GLN A 628 21.95 -12.53 -7.30
CA GLN A 628 22.76 -12.48 -6.08
C GLN A 628 22.19 -13.41 -5.01
N ARG A 629 20.87 -13.40 -4.79
CA ARG A 629 20.20 -14.27 -3.82
C ARG A 629 20.38 -15.75 -4.17
N LEU A 630 20.18 -16.13 -5.43
CA LEU A 630 20.40 -17.49 -5.90
C LEU A 630 21.84 -17.98 -5.66
N ARG A 631 22.83 -17.14 -5.96
CA ARG A 631 24.24 -17.47 -5.71
C ARG A 631 24.54 -17.61 -4.22
N GLY A 632 23.83 -16.87 -3.37
CA GLY A 632 23.96 -16.90 -1.92
C GLY A 632 23.22 -18.03 -1.20
N LEU A 633 22.39 -18.83 -1.90
CA LEU A 633 21.67 -19.92 -1.26
C LEU A 633 22.64 -20.97 -0.68
N SER A 634 22.36 -21.39 0.55
CA SER A 634 23.14 -22.38 1.29
C SER A 634 22.31 -22.97 2.43
N GLU A 635 22.77 -24.05 3.06
CA GLU A 635 22.11 -24.60 4.25
C GLU A 635 22.12 -23.62 5.44
N ASP A 636 23.16 -22.77 5.55
CA ASP A 636 23.21 -21.71 6.57
C ASP A 636 22.14 -20.64 6.34
N ASP A 637 21.95 -20.24 5.07
CA ASP A 637 20.90 -19.30 4.72
C ASP A 637 19.51 -19.90 4.90
N LEU A 638 19.30 -21.15 4.49
CA LEU A 638 18.08 -21.91 4.78
C LEU A 638 17.78 -21.91 6.29
N GLY A 639 18.77 -22.22 7.13
CA GLY A 639 18.61 -22.20 8.58
C GLY A 639 18.17 -20.83 9.13
N ARG A 640 18.73 -19.74 8.59
CA ARG A 640 18.32 -18.37 8.94
C ARG A 640 16.89 -18.06 8.49
N GLN A 641 16.51 -18.41 7.27
CA GLN A 641 15.14 -18.16 6.78
C GLN A 641 14.10 -18.99 7.53
N LEU A 642 14.41 -20.24 7.85
CA LEU A 642 13.55 -21.08 8.70
C LEU A 642 13.37 -20.48 10.10
N TRP A 643 14.43 -19.89 10.67
CA TRP A 643 14.30 -19.16 11.93
C TRP A 643 13.32 -18.00 11.83
N PHE A 644 13.35 -17.21 10.75
CA PHE A 644 12.36 -16.15 10.53
C PHE A 644 10.92 -16.69 10.39
N VAL A 645 10.73 -17.78 9.64
CA VAL A 645 9.43 -18.46 9.50
C VAL A 645 8.90 -18.88 10.87
N SER A 646 9.70 -19.64 11.63
CA SER A 646 9.29 -20.13 12.95
C SER A 646 9.09 -19.00 13.96
N ALA A 647 9.94 -17.98 13.96
CA ALA A 647 9.81 -16.84 14.86
C ALA A 647 8.53 -16.02 14.57
N SER A 648 8.21 -15.80 13.29
CA SER A 648 6.96 -15.15 12.90
C SER A 648 5.73 -15.95 13.36
N LEU A 649 5.68 -17.26 13.10
CA LEU A 649 4.57 -18.10 13.55
C LEU A 649 4.44 -18.12 15.09
N ALA A 650 5.57 -18.13 15.82
CA ALA A 650 5.56 -18.08 17.28
C ALA A 650 4.90 -16.81 17.84
N THR A 651 4.93 -15.68 17.12
CA THR A 651 4.22 -14.47 17.55
C THR A 651 2.71 -14.70 17.69
N LEU A 652 2.11 -15.55 16.85
CA LEU A 652 0.69 -15.90 16.97
C LEU A 652 0.42 -16.72 18.22
N ALA A 653 1.22 -17.77 18.46
CA ALA A 653 1.05 -18.68 19.59
C ALA A 653 1.15 -17.93 20.93
N ILE A 654 2.20 -17.11 21.11
CA ILE A 654 2.43 -16.42 22.37
C ILE A 654 1.34 -15.37 22.65
N ASN A 655 0.79 -14.75 21.60
CA ASN A 655 -0.31 -13.79 21.75
C ASN A 655 -1.65 -14.45 22.09
N LEU A 656 -1.88 -15.72 21.70
CA LEU A 656 -3.07 -16.49 22.06
C LEU A 656 -3.03 -16.99 23.52
N GLU A 657 -1.85 -17.23 24.06
CA GLU A 657 -1.63 -17.90 25.36
C GLU A 657 -1.11 -16.97 26.48
N LEU A 658 -1.36 -15.65 26.41
CA LEU A 658 -0.89 -14.72 27.45
C LEU A 658 -1.34 -15.11 28.88
N ASP A 659 -2.46 -15.83 29.02
CA ASP A 659 -2.98 -16.35 30.30
C ASP A 659 -2.55 -17.79 30.66
N GLN A 660 -1.93 -18.54 29.73
CA GLN A 660 -1.55 -19.96 29.91
C GLN A 660 -0.05 -20.20 29.73
N GLN A 661 0.79 -19.34 30.33
CA GLN A 661 2.23 -19.59 30.30
C GLN A 661 2.56 -20.96 30.90
N PRO A 662 3.27 -21.84 30.18
CA PRO A 662 3.66 -23.14 30.71
C PRO A 662 4.45 -22.93 31.99
N ARG A 663 3.91 -23.39 33.12
CA ARG A 663 4.64 -23.42 34.39
C ARG A 663 5.77 -24.43 34.24
N TYR A 664 6.95 -23.96 33.85
CA TYR A 664 8.16 -24.75 33.91
C TYR A 664 8.40 -25.14 35.37
N GLN A 665 8.08 -26.40 35.71
CA GLN A 665 8.58 -27.00 36.93
C GLN A 665 10.06 -27.29 36.70
N LEU A 666 10.92 -26.48 37.31
CA LEU A 666 12.35 -26.77 37.36
C LEU A 666 12.53 -28.12 38.05
N VAL A 667 12.86 -29.14 37.27
CA VAL A 667 13.20 -30.46 37.81
C VAL A 667 14.57 -30.33 38.45
N ALA A 668 14.68 -30.68 39.74
CA ALA A 668 15.96 -30.68 40.42
C ALA A 668 16.94 -31.61 39.68
N PRO A 669 18.14 -31.15 39.31
CA PRO A 669 19.08 -31.95 38.56
C PRO A 669 19.45 -33.20 39.38
N SER A 670 19.29 -34.38 38.79
CA SER A 670 19.59 -35.65 39.43
C SER A 670 21.09 -35.96 39.50
N GLN A 671 21.91 -35.21 38.76
CA GLN A 671 23.36 -35.35 38.71
C GLN A 671 24.05 -33.99 38.65
N PRO A 672 25.20 -33.81 39.32
CA PRO A 672 26.02 -32.62 39.15
C PRO A 672 26.54 -32.54 37.71
N VAL A 673 26.39 -31.38 37.09
CA VAL A 673 26.90 -31.09 35.74
C VAL A 673 28.30 -30.51 35.87
N ASP A 674 29.26 -31.04 35.13
CA ASP A 674 30.63 -30.52 35.13
C ASP A 674 30.76 -29.18 34.38
N ARG A 675 31.87 -28.49 34.63
CA ARG A 675 32.17 -27.18 34.02
C ARG A 675 32.25 -27.26 32.50
N GLU A 676 32.79 -28.35 31.95
CA GLU A 676 32.99 -28.48 30.51
C GLU A 676 31.66 -28.56 29.77
N ARG A 677 30.69 -29.28 30.32
CA ARG A 677 29.34 -29.40 29.76
C ARG A 677 28.57 -28.08 29.83
N LEU A 678 28.73 -27.30 30.90
CA LEU A 678 28.17 -25.94 30.98
C LEU A 678 28.82 -25.01 29.94
N LEU A 679 30.14 -25.07 29.79
CA LEU A 679 30.86 -24.28 28.78
C LEU A 679 30.49 -24.72 27.35
N ALA A 680 30.29 -26.01 27.10
CA ALA A 680 29.83 -26.51 25.81
C ALA A 680 28.43 -25.99 25.47
N ALA A 681 27.51 -25.97 26.44
CA ALA A 681 26.19 -25.38 26.27
C ALA A 681 26.26 -23.86 26.03
N ALA A 682 27.09 -23.14 26.80
CA ALA A 682 27.29 -21.69 26.61
C ALA A 682 27.92 -21.37 25.24
N ARG A 683 28.89 -22.18 24.79
CA ARG A 683 29.45 -22.10 23.43
C ARG A 683 28.39 -22.34 22.37
N ALA A 684 27.53 -23.35 22.52
CA ALA A 684 26.45 -23.58 21.57
C ALA A 684 25.50 -22.37 21.45
N VAL A 685 25.21 -21.69 22.56
CA VAL A 685 24.44 -20.42 22.55
C VAL A 685 25.23 -19.30 21.87
N GLY A 686 26.52 -19.13 22.21
CA GLY A 686 27.39 -18.12 21.61
C GLY A 686 27.56 -18.31 20.10
N ASP A 687 27.78 -19.55 19.64
CA ASP A 687 27.89 -19.93 18.24
C ASP A 687 26.57 -19.63 17.49
N ARG A 688 25.42 -19.93 18.12
CA ARG A 688 24.12 -19.59 17.54
C ARG A 688 23.91 -18.09 17.43
N LEU A 689 24.27 -17.31 18.45
CA LEU A 689 24.23 -15.85 18.39
C LEU A 689 25.17 -15.33 17.30
N ALA A 690 26.37 -15.88 17.17
CA ALA A 690 27.30 -15.51 16.12
C ALA A 690 26.76 -15.78 14.71
N ALA A 691 26.05 -16.90 14.52
CA ALA A 691 25.43 -17.26 13.25
C ALA A 691 24.22 -16.40 12.88
N LEU A 692 23.47 -15.91 13.87
CA LEU A 692 22.30 -15.04 13.69
C LEU A 692 22.65 -13.53 13.67
N ALA A 693 23.90 -13.18 13.97
CA ALA A 693 24.32 -11.79 14.06
C ALA A 693 24.27 -11.10 12.69
N LEU A 694 23.64 -9.93 12.66
CA LEU A 694 23.64 -9.01 11.54
C LEU A 694 24.80 -8.03 11.73
N ARG A 695 25.80 -8.10 10.85
CA ARG A 695 27.05 -7.34 11.00
C ARG A 695 27.16 -6.25 9.93
N GLY A 696 27.54 -5.05 10.34
CA GLY A 696 27.98 -3.97 9.47
C GLY A 696 29.47 -3.69 9.63
N ALA A 697 29.92 -2.53 9.14
CA ALA A 697 31.32 -2.13 9.22
C ALA A 697 31.81 -2.11 10.68
N ASP A 698 31.08 -1.39 11.54
CA ASP A 698 31.47 -1.17 12.94
C ASP A 698 30.35 -1.55 13.94
N GLY A 699 29.54 -2.55 13.63
CA GLY A 699 28.38 -2.91 14.45
C GLY A 699 27.84 -4.31 14.26
N ALA A 700 27.24 -4.85 15.31
CA ALA A 700 26.43 -6.06 15.26
C ALA A 700 25.06 -5.84 15.92
N THR A 701 24.03 -6.50 15.38
CA THR A 701 22.70 -6.52 15.96
C THR A 701 22.01 -7.85 15.66
N TRP A 702 20.86 -8.08 16.27
CA TRP A 702 20.03 -9.26 16.07
C TRP A 702 18.58 -8.84 15.89
N ILE A 703 17.82 -9.73 15.29
CA ILE A 703 16.36 -9.66 15.30
C ILE A 703 15.90 -10.63 16.38
N GLY A 704 14.91 -10.25 17.16
CA GLY A 704 14.36 -11.07 18.23
C GLY A 704 12.87 -10.86 18.42
N LEU A 705 12.29 -11.73 19.25
CA LEU A 705 10.92 -11.57 19.70
C LEU A 705 10.91 -10.60 20.86
N THR A 706 10.21 -9.48 20.69
CA THR A 706 10.05 -8.45 21.73
C THR A 706 8.57 -8.24 21.99
N LEU A 707 8.22 -8.11 23.27
CA LEU A 707 6.87 -7.74 23.68
C LEU A 707 6.69 -6.23 23.48
N GLU A 708 6.02 -5.83 22.41
CA GLU A 708 5.69 -4.44 22.16
C GLU A 708 4.61 -3.95 23.11
N ARG A 709 4.92 -2.88 23.85
CA ARG A 709 3.99 -2.14 24.73
C ARG A 709 3.26 -3.02 25.76
N ASN A 710 3.85 -4.15 26.14
CA ASN A 710 3.27 -5.15 27.05
C ASN A 710 1.95 -5.78 26.55
N SER A 711 1.68 -5.73 25.24
CA SER A 711 0.41 -6.21 24.67
C SER A 711 0.58 -7.33 23.66
N HIS A 712 1.61 -7.28 22.81
CA HIS A 712 1.80 -8.31 21.78
C HIS A 712 3.27 -8.53 21.45
N TRP A 713 3.60 -9.76 21.06
CA TRP A 713 4.94 -10.13 20.60
C TRP A 713 5.11 -9.81 19.12
N SER A 714 6.24 -9.20 18.80
CA SER A 714 6.64 -8.80 17.45
C SER A 714 8.09 -9.21 17.17
N LEU A 715 8.39 -9.43 15.90
CA LEU A 715 9.74 -9.75 15.43
C LEU A 715 10.43 -8.47 14.96
N VAL A 716 11.32 -7.93 15.80
CA VAL A 716 11.93 -6.60 15.61
C VAL A 716 13.44 -6.63 15.91
N PRO A 717 14.20 -5.62 15.45
CA PRO A 717 15.57 -5.44 15.89
C PRO A 717 15.65 -5.35 17.43
N LEU A 718 16.67 -5.94 18.03
CA LEU A 718 16.86 -5.87 19.48
C LEU A 718 17.08 -4.42 19.95
N GLY A 719 16.30 -4.01 20.95
CA GLY A 719 16.35 -2.68 21.54
C GLY A 719 17.49 -2.50 22.57
N ALA A 720 17.46 -1.36 23.25
CA ALA A 720 18.45 -0.97 24.25
C ALA A 720 18.12 -1.45 25.69
N ASP A 721 17.09 -2.26 25.90
CA ASP A 721 16.76 -2.84 27.21
C ASP A 721 17.61 -4.09 27.53
N LEU A 722 17.94 -4.29 28.81
CA LEU A 722 18.70 -5.45 29.26
C LEU A 722 17.88 -6.74 29.26
N TYR A 723 16.56 -6.66 29.39
CA TYR A 723 15.67 -7.82 29.53
C TYR A 723 15.63 -8.68 28.27
N SER A 724 15.45 -8.04 27.11
CA SER A 724 15.29 -8.70 25.81
C SER A 724 16.16 -8.11 24.70
N GLY A 725 16.92 -7.06 24.99
CA GLY A 725 17.67 -6.30 23.99
C GLY A 725 19.17 -6.61 23.89
N LEU A 726 19.86 -5.75 23.15
CA LEU A 726 21.30 -5.83 22.86
C LEU A 726 22.21 -5.87 24.08
N PRO A 727 21.97 -5.12 25.18
CA PRO A 727 22.83 -5.16 26.36
C PRO A 727 22.99 -6.57 26.94
N GLY A 728 21.93 -7.38 26.97
CA GLY A 728 21.98 -8.76 27.48
C GLY A 728 22.85 -9.66 26.61
N VAL A 729 22.70 -9.56 25.28
CA VAL A 729 23.52 -10.30 24.31
C VAL A 729 24.99 -9.89 24.41
N ALA A 730 25.28 -8.59 24.46
CA ALA A 730 26.63 -8.07 24.59
C ALA A 730 27.31 -8.55 25.87
N LEU A 731 26.61 -8.49 27.02
CA LEU A 731 27.12 -8.95 28.30
C LEU A 731 27.40 -10.46 28.30
N PHE A 732 26.48 -11.27 27.76
CA PHE A 732 26.67 -12.72 27.65
C PHE A 732 27.91 -13.08 26.81
N LEU A 733 28.02 -12.50 25.61
CA LEU A 733 29.13 -12.77 24.69
C LEU A 733 30.48 -12.30 25.26
N ALA A 734 30.51 -11.14 25.94
CA ALA A 734 31.71 -10.63 26.58
C ALA A 734 32.21 -11.59 27.68
N GLN A 735 31.30 -12.07 28.54
CA GLN A 735 31.63 -13.05 29.58
C GLN A 735 32.07 -14.38 28.98
N LEU A 736 31.39 -14.85 27.92
CA LEU A 736 31.76 -16.07 27.23
C LEU A 736 33.18 -15.97 26.64
N GLY A 737 33.51 -14.86 25.98
CA GLY A 737 34.85 -14.59 25.46
C GLY A 737 35.92 -14.56 26.56
N ALA A 738 35.65 -13.91 27.69
CA ALA A 738 36.57 -13.85 28.82
C ALA A 738 36.81 -15.21 29.49
N ILE A 739 35.77 -16.04 29.65
CA ILE A 739 35.87 -17.34 30.31
C ILE A 739 36.51 -18.40 29.39
N THR A 740 36.21 -18.35 28.08
CA THR A 740 36.71 -19.35 27.11
C THR A 740 38.06 -18.96 26.49
N GLY A 741 38.42 -17.68 26.51
CA GLY A 741 39.57 -17.14 25.78
C GLY A 741 39.35 -17.01 24.27
N GLU A 742 38.14 -17.26 23.77
CA GLU A 742 37.82 -17.20 22.34
C GLU A 742 37.50 -15.76 21.91
N GLN A 743 38.46 -15.13 21.24
CA GLN A 743 38.41 -13.71 20.85
C GLN A 743 37.17 -13.36 20.00
N ARG A 744 36.68 -14.29 19.18
CA ARG A 744 35.49 -14.10 18.33
C ARG A 744 34.24 -13.68 19.10
N TYR A 745 34.07 -14.11 20.35
CA TYR A 745 32.93 -13.71 21.17
C TYR A 745 33.10 -12.30 21.73
N THR A 746 34.32 -11.96 22.14
CA THR A 746 34.66 -10.60 22.61
C THR A 746 34.48 -9.57 21.50
N GLU A 747 34.96 -9.86 20.29
CA GLU A 747 34.79 -8.98 19.12
C GLU A 747 33.31 -8.77 18.78
N LEU A 748 32.50 -9.83 18.85
CA LEU A 748 31.07 -9.72 18.59
C LEU A 748 30.34 -8.92 19.68
N ALA A 749 30.74 -9.06 20.94
CA ALA A 749 30.22 -8.24 22.03
C ALA A 749 30.57 -6.76 21.87
N GLN A 750 31.80 -6.44 21.42
CA GLN A 750 32.22 -5.07 21.13
C GLN A 750 31.42 -4.48 19.97
N ALA A 751 31.19 -5.26 18.90
CA ALA A 751 30.34 -4.83 17.80
C ALA A 751 28.88 -4.57 18.24
N ALA A 752 28.34 -5.39 19.14
CA ALA A 752 27.02 -5.18 19.73
C ALA A 752 26.97 -3.88 20.57
N LEU A 753 28.03 -3.61 21.35
CA LEU A 753 28.16 -2.39 22.14
C LEU A 753 28.21 -1.12 21.28
N SER A 754 28.92 -1.15 20.15
CA SER A 754 28.92 -0.04 19.19
C SER A 754 27.52 0.28 18.67
N THR A 755 26.69 -0.76 18.42
CA THR A 755 25.29 -0.58 18.05
C THR A 755 24.47 0.00 19.20
N LEU A 756 24.64 -0.51 20.42
CA LEU A 756 23.95 -0.02 21.61
C LEU A 756 24.18 1.48 21.85
N ARG A 757 25.44 1.94 21.76
CA ARG A 757 25.79 3.37 21.92
C ARG A 757 25.03 4.26 20.93
N ARG A 758 24.89 3.83 19.68
CA ARG A 758 24.14 4.57 18.66
C ARG A 758 22.64 4.65 18.97
N LEU A 759 22.03 3.59 19.50
CA LEU A 759 20.63 3.60 19.93
C LEU A 759 20.41 4.57 21.11
N VAL A 760 21.38 4.60 22.02
CA VAL A 760 21.40 5.48 23.19
C VAL A 760 21.52 6.95 22.77
N ASP A 761 22.43 7.30 21.87
CA ASP A 761 22.62 8.68 21.38
C ASP A 761 21.36 9.25 20.71
N ARG A 762 20.49 8.37 20.19
CA ARG A 762 19.21 8.74 19.57
C ARG A 762 18.06 8.91 20.56
N SER A 763 18.34 8.74 21.85
CA SER A 763 17.35 8.89 22.93
C SER A 763 16.14 7.95 22.78
N GLU A 764 16.33 6.74 22.23
CA GLU A 764 15.27 5.73 22.17
C GLU A 764 14.94 5.14 23.55
N VAL A 765 15.80 5.38 24.54
CA VAL A 765 15.60 4.97 25.93
C VAL A 765 14.76 6.00 26.67
N THR A 766 13.52 5.63 27.01
CA THR A 766 12.55 6.51 27.68
C THR A 766 12.31 6.17 29.15
N LEU A 767 12.78 5.00 29.61
CA LEU A 767 12.56 4.47 30.95
C LEU A 767 13.85 4.51 31.77
N ILE A 768 13.74 4.55 33.10
CA ILE A 768 14.88 4.58 34.05
C ILE A 768 15.06 3.25 34.83
N GLY A 769 14.43 2.16 34.39
CA GLY A 769 14.48 0.87 35.08
C GLY A 769 15.81 0.13 34.93
N GLY A 770 16.10 -0.79 35.86
CA GLY A 770 17.33 -1.60 35.85
C GLY A 770 17.36 -2.73 34.82
N PHE A 771 16.20 -3.16 34.32
CA PHE A 771 16.07 -4.14 33.24
C PHE A 771 15.55 -3.49 31.96
N SER A 772 14.52 -2.64 32.07
CA SER A 772 13.98 -1.84 30.98
C SER A 772 14.28 -0.37 31.23
N GLY A 773 15.24 0.19 30.50
CA GLY A 773 15.63 1.59 30.63
C GLY A 773 17.13 1.84 30.85
N TRP A 774 17.46 3.08 31.19
CA TRP A 774 18.81 3.58 31.38
C TRP A 774 19.65 2.78 32.38
N GLY A 775 19.03 2.26 33.45
CA GLY A 775 19.73 1.46 34.46
C GLY A 775 20.37 0.19 33.90
N GLY A 776 19.71 -0.46 32.93
CA GLY A 776 20.27 -1.64 32.24
C GLY A 776 21.47 -1.30 31.37
N VAL A 777 21.43 -0.15 30.69
CA VAL A 777 22.53 0.35 29.85
C VAL A 777 23.75 0.70 30.72
N VAL A 778 23.53 1.46 31.79
CA VAL A 778 24.58 1.85 32.76
C VAL A 778 25.22 0.60 33.37
N TYR A 779 24.41 -0.39 33.76
CA TYR A 779 24.92 -1.65 34.32
C TYR A 779 25.83 -2.39 33.33
N VAL A 780 25.42 -2.54 32.07
CA VAL A 780 26.23 -3.24 31.06
C VAL A 780 27.50 -2.47 30.73
N LEU A 781 27.46 -1.15 30.57
CA LEU A 781 28.67 -0.34 30.35
C LEU A 781 29.66 -0.50 31.50
N ALA A 782 29.19 -0.51 32.75
CA ALA A 782 30.03 -0.70 33.92
C ALA A 782 30.66 -2.11 33.96
N GLN A 783 29.86 -3.16 33.68
CA GLN A 783 30.36 -4.54 33.63
C GLN A 783 31.40 -4.74 32.53
N LEU A 784 31.13 -4.23 31.32
CA LEU A 784 32.06 -4.33 30.20
C LEU A 784 33.33 -3.51 30.42
N GLY A 785 33.21 -2.31 31.00
CA GLY A 785 34.35 -1.46 31.36
C GLY A 785 35.29 -2.14 32.36
N ALA A 786 34.74 -2.82 33.37
CA ALA A 786 35.52 -3.61 34.31
C ALA A 786 36.13 -4.86 33.64
N LEU A 787 35.34 -5.62 32.88
CA LEU A 787 35.77 -6.88 32.26
C LEU A 787 36.91 -6.67 31.24
N TRP A 788 36.86 -5.61 30.44
CA TRP A 788 37.85 -5.30 29.42
C TRP A 788 38.93 -4.30 29.86
N SER A 789 38.90 -3.86 31.12
CA SER A 789 39.81 -2.83 31.66
C SER A 789 39.80 -1.54 30.82
N GLN A 790 38.61 -1.03 30.49
CA GLN A 790 38.40 0.19 29.69
C GLN A 790 37.73 1.30 30.52
N PRO A 791 38.51 2.22 31.14
CA PRO A 791 37.98 3.26 32.03
C PRO A 791 37.02 4.25 31.35
N GLU A 792 37.10 4.39 30.02
CA GLU A 792 36.18 5.23 29.23
C GLU A 792 34.72 4.74 29.34
N LEU A 793 34.48 3.43 29.38
CA LEU A 793 33.14 2.85 29.51
C LEU A 793 32.53 3.14 30.89
N LEU A 794 33.36 3.16 31.94
CA LEU A 794 32.93 3.52 33.29
C LEU A 794 32.54 5.00 33.37
N ARG A 795 33.35 5.89 32.79
CA ARG A 795 33.04 7.32 32.69
C ARG A 795 31.79 7.60 31.86
N GLU A 796 31.54 6.82 30.81
CA GLU A 796 30.31 6.89 30.04
C GLU A 796 29.10 6.45 30.87
N ALA A 797 29.21 5.34 31.61
CA ALA A 797 28.17 4.88 32.52
C ALA A 797 27.84 5.93 33.61
N GLU A 798 28.86 6.58 34.19
CA GLU A 798 28.69 7.69 35.14
C GLU A 798 27.94 8.87 34.53
N ARG A 799 28.35 9.34 33.33
CA ARG A 799 27.66 10.44 32.65
C ARG A 799 26.20 10.12 32.35
N LEU A 800 25.88 8.90 31.92
CA LEU A 800 24.51 8.47 31.65
C LEU A 800 23.68 8.31 32.92
N ALA A 801 24.30 8.03 34.06
CA ALA A 801 23.61 7.98 35.35
C ALA A 801 23.32 9.39 35.92
N GLU A 802 24.10 10.40 35.52
CA GLU A 802 23.93 11.79 35.92
C GLU A 802 22.91 12.58 35.06
N SER A 803 22.73 12.17 33.80
CA SER A 803 21.75 12.75 32.86
C SER A 803 20.32 12.32 33.14
#